data_AF-A0A660Z3J5-F1
#
_entry.id   AF-A0A660Z3J5-F1
#
_cell.length_a   1.000
_cell.length_b   1.000
_cell.length_c   1.000
_cell.angle_alpha   90.00
_cell.angle_beta   90.00
_cell.angle_gamma   90.00
#
_symmetry.space_group_name_H-M   'P 1'
#
loop_
_entity.id
_entity.type
_entity.pdbx_description
1 polymer ?
#
loop_
_entity_poly.entity_id
_entity_poly.type
_entity_poly.pdbx_seq_one_letter_code
_entity_poly.pdbx_strand_id
1 'polypeptide(L)'
;MAEFKEIIDAKAKSKFILQGNEALALWVIHAGFHAATGYPGTPSTEVIDKCLAIAQDRIKVDWSVNEAVAVSVGVGHAIAGYDAVVTMKIPGVFQAADAISTSAFFTGESGALVIFAVTDYVPSSTQHVIDSRYFFASTGLPVLEPRDHQEMYEISKIAADISKKFNTPVIVLASGILAHSDALIVTKSPREITPRDLSDNLKDWMLLPAIARSNYNKVTQERIPAIKKWCESSDLIKESKGTEDWGIIVSGESEIIVKEALKFVNVNPSMLSLAITYPLPENTIKAFAEKVRGKLFVIEDGYRFLEEKIRLLGIETTGKDELSTITNWTPEDILEYLSKHVDINYKPEKKIIDVKPILRPPSICPGCSYKSLALAVSRLKRKKKIYASFGDIGCSTLLYFFDALDTVSCMGASDSIRQGFVLSRPEMANKVISIIGDSTECHSGLDSTRNAVFRNVPGVKIILDNSITAMTGGQPAPSSNFNLKGQPHKFSLKKAVEAEGGRTVVIDAYDMEKIETELEEALELSEGGVFSTLIIEGVCIHEIDSKGLIRKIEFDYDKCKYCDLCDICPGIVLDETKTPHFTNLCTNCGMGEPICIQRCPFDAIVYMNDKEKDKLPPLEAPKIEQVHAIAIDKNILPESLGVAIRGIGGQGNLFFGKILSEVALRTPYADTHIIKGDTHGMAQLGGPVISTFKCGNVYSPIPAPKSIDVLVVMEISEV
;
A
#
# COMPACT_ATOMS: atom_id res chain seq x y z
N MET A 1 -7.99 0.00 18.57
CA MET A 1 -7.67 1.43 18.77
C MET A 1 -7.23 1.76 20.19
N ALA A 2 -7.90 1.30 21.26
CA ALA A 2 -7.38 1.43 22.64
C ALA A 2 -6.01 0.73 22.84
N GLU A 3 -5.80 -0.37 22.11
CA GLU A 3 -4.62 -1.24 22.18
C GLU A 3 -3.29 -0.55 21.84
N PHE A 4 -3.19 0.27 20.78
CA PHE A 4 -1.89 0.82 20.37
C PHE A 4 -1.36 1.94 21.29
N LYS A 5 -2.25 2.75 21.90
CA LYS A 5 -1.84 3.72 22.94
C LYS A 5 -1.23 3.04 24.16
N GLU A 6 -1.82 1.92 24.59
CA GLU A 6 -1.29 1.13 25.70
C GLU A 6 0.09 0.54 25.36
N ILE A 7 0.30 0.16 24.09
CA ILE A 7 1.59 -0.35 23.60
C ILE A 7 2.67 0.75 23.60
N ILE A 8 2.34 1.99 23.27
CA ILE A 8 3.27 3.14 23.32
C ILE A 8 3.84 3.34 24.72
N ASP A 9 3.02 3.17 25.75
CA ASP A 9 3.44 3.37 27.15
C ASP A 9 3.95 2.06 27.81
N ALA A 10 4.11 0.99 27.02
CA ALA A 10 4.61 -0.28 27.52
C ALA A 10 6.05 -0.19 28.01
N LYS A 11 6.36 -0.96 29.07
CA LYS A 11 7.74 -1.04 29.59
C LYS A 11 8.65 -1.69 28.56
N ALA A 12 9.93 -1.30 28.56
CA ALA A 12 10.95 -2.01 27.79
C ALA A 12 10.94 -3.52 28.10
N LYS A 13 11.24 -4.33 27.08
CA LYS A 13 11.17 -5.80 27.08
C LYS A 13 9.75 -6.38 27.12
N SER A 14 8.71 -5.57 26.97
CA SER A 14 7.35 -6.07 26.70
C SER A 14 7.29 -6.70 25.30
N LYS A 15 6.50 -7.77 25.18
CA LYS A 15 6.33 -8.57 23.96
C LYS A 15 4.96 -8.31 23.35
N PHE A 16 4.91 -8.07 22.05
CA PHE A 16 3.68 -7.85 21.28
C PHE A 16 3.76 -8.56 19.94
N ILE A 17 2.61 -8.89 19.36
CA ILE A 17 2.51 -9.25 17.94
C ILE A 17 2.03 -7.99 17.21
N LEU A 18 2.89 -7.43 16.36
CA LEU A 18 2.61 -6.20 15.62
C LEU A 18 2.80 -6.40 14.12
N GLN A 19 1.94 -5.75 13.34
CA GLN A 19 2.15 -5.60 11.90
C GLN A 19 3.45 -4.80 11.67
N GLY A 20 4.18 -5.03 10.57
CA GLY A 20 5.42 -4.27 10.30
C GLY A 20 5.25 -2.75 10.31
N ASN A 21 4.15 -2.23 9.76
CA ASN A 21 3.83 -0.79 9.82
C ASN A 21 3.60 -0.29 11.27
N GLU A 22 2.94 -1.10 12.11
CA GLU A 22 2.73 -0.79 13.53
C GLU A 22 4.05 -0.81 14.30
N ALA A 23 4.93 -1.77 14.01
CA ALA A 23 6.27 -1.87 14.59
C ALA A 23 7.10 -0.62 14.26
N LEU A 24 7.12 -0.18 12.99
CA LEU A 24 7.78 1.06 12.60
C LEU A 24 7.18 2.27 13.33
N ALA A 25 5.85 2.42 13.33
CA ALA A 25 5.16 3.54 13.97
C ALA A 25 5.45 3.63 15.47
N LEU A 26 5.46 2.48 16.15
CA LEU A 26 5.80 2.42 17.58
C LEU A 26 7.21 2.94 17.82
N TRP A 27 8.15 2.57 16.96
CA TRP A 27 9.51 3.05 17.12
C TRP A 27 9.72 4.48 16.68
N VAL A 28 8.97 5.01 15.72
CA VAL A 28 8.99 6.45 15.41
C VAL A 28 8.71 7.25 16.70
N ILE A 29 7.73 6.80 17.49
CA ILE A 29 7.42 7.41 18.80
C ILE A 29 8.54 7.14 19.82
N HIS A 30 8.96 5.89 20.00
CA HIS A 30 10.01 5.54 20.98
C HIS A 30 11.37 6.12 20.63
N ALA A 31 11.66 6.40 19.35
CA ALA A 31 12.89 7.02 18.88
C ALA A 31 12.85 8.55 19.02
N GLY A 32 11.75 9.13 19.48
CA GLY A 32 11.63 10.56 19.78
C GLY A 32 11.44 11.44 18.54
N PHE A 33 10.85 10.92 17.46
CA PHE A 33 10.51 11.74 16.29
C PHE A 33 9.49 12.81 16.66
N HIS A 34 9.67 14.00 16.10
CA HIS A 34 8.77 15.12 16.31
C HIS A 34 7.58 15.11 15.37
N ALA A 35 7.79 14.67 14.14
CA ALA A 35 6.81 14.76 13.08
C ALA A 35 6.78 13.56 12.15
N ALA A 36 5.61 13.28 11.61
CA ALA A 36 5.38 12.34 10.54
C ALA A 36 4.44 12.95 9.49
N THR A 37 4.69 12.69 8.22
CA THR A 37 3.83 13.14 7.11
C THR A 37 3.93 12.16 5.94
N GLY A 38 3.00 12.24 4.99
CA GLY A 38 2.97 11.37 3.82
C GLY A 38 1.80 11.70 2.90
N TYR A 39 1.64 10.93 1.84
CA TYR A 39 0.40 10.84 1.09
C TYR A 39 -0.15 9.41 1.24
N PRO A 40 -1.48 9.20 1.40
CA PRO A 40 -2.02 7.86 1.60
C PRO A 40 -1.67 6.92 0.45
N GLY A 41 -1.05 5.78 0.77
CA GLY A 41 -0.56 4.83 -0.22
C GLY A 41 -0.16 3.49 0.40
N THR A 42 -1.00 2.48 0.22
CA THR A 42 -0.71 1.09 0.57
C THR A 42 0.53 0.63 -0.21
N PRO A 43 1.52 -0.05 0.40
CA PRO A 43 1.49 -0.69 1.73
C PRO A 43 2.05 0.12 2.91
N SER A 44 2.06 1.47 2.86
CA SER A 44 2.64 2.31 3.92
C SER A 44 1.62 3.04 4.82
N THR A 45 0.36 3.09 4.40
CA THR A 45 -0.66 3.98 4.97
C THR A 45 -0.92 3.76 6.46
N GLU A 46 -0.87 2.52 6.95
CA GLU A 46 -1.19 2.15 8.33
C GLU A 46 -0.27 2.79 9.36
N VAL A 47 0.97 3.15 8.97
CA VAL A 47 1.91 3.86 9.85
C VAL A 47 1.26 5.13 10.38
N ILE A 48 0.67 5.94 9.50
CA ILE A 48 -0.01 7.16 9.92
C ILE A 48 -1.43 6.84 10.37
N ASP A 49 -2.25 6.24 9.51
CA ASP A 49 -3.70 6.17 9.68
C ASP A 49 -4.14 5.39 10.93
N LYS A 50 -3.54 4.22 11.16
CA LYS A 50 -3.92 3.33 12.26
C LYS A 50 -3.10 3.56 13.53
N CYS A 51 -1.90 4.14 13.41
CA CYS A 51 -0.93 4.22 14.51
C CYS A 51 -0.62 5.66 14.94
N LEU A 52 0.08 6.45 14.13
CA LEU A 52 0.52 7.78 14.55
C LEU A 52 -0.65 8.77 14.69
N ALA A 53 -1.71 8.61 13.90
CA ALA A 53 -2.91 9.44 13.94
C ALA A 53 -3.62 9.40 15.30
N ILE A 54 -3.50 8.30 16.05
CA ILE A 54 -4.07 8.24 17.41
C ILE A 54 -3.11 8.79 18.48
N ALA A 55 -1.82 8.97 18.16
CA ALA A 55 -0.77 9.40 19.08
C ALA A 55 -0.39 10.89 18.92
N GLN A 56 -1.31 11.74 18.45
CA GLN A 56 -0.98 13.14 18.13
C GLN A 56 -0.62 14.01 19.35
N ASP A 57 -0.87 13.52 20.56
CA ASP A 57 -0.38 14.11 21.80
C ASP A 57 1.14 13.93 21.99
N ARG A 58 1.76 13.02 21.23
CA ARG A 58 3.19 12.67 21.28
C ARG A 58 3.95 13.08 20.02
N ILE A 59 3.29 13.11 18.87
CA ILE A 59 3.91 13.40 17.56
C ILE A 59 3.02 14.32 16.71
N LYS A 60 3.63 15.23 15.93
CA LYS A 60 2.90 16.00 14.93
C LYS A 60 2.69 15.16 13.67
N VAL A 61 1.45 14.85 13.34
CA VAL A 61 1.12 14.06 12.15
C VAL A 61 -0.01 14.69 11.36
N ASP A 62 0.10 14.66 10.04
CA ASP A 62 -0.97 15.01 9.10
C ASP A 62 -0.69 14.40 7.71
N TRP A 63 -1.71 14.30 6.88
CA TRP A 63 -1.55 13.95 5.46
C TRP A 63 -1.18 15.20 4.64
N SER A 64 -0.28 15.03 3.68
CA SER A 64 0.04 16.03 2.66
C SER A 64 -0.74 15.75 1.39
N VAL A 65 -0.82 16.74 0.49
CA VAL A 65 -1.57 16.63 -0.77
C VAL A 65 -0.92 15.69 -1.80
N ASN A 66 0.41 15.52 -1.74
CA ASN A 66 1.19 14.56 -2.52
C ASN A 66 2.54 14.30 -1.83
N GLU A 67 3.30 13.32 -2.31
CA GLU A 67 4.58 12.92 -1.70
C GLU A 67 5.67 13.99 -1.84
N ALA A 68 5.67 14.79 -2.91
CA ALA A 68 6.63 15.88 -3.09
C ALA A 68 6.46 16.95 -2.00
N VAL A 69 5.20 17.31 -1.69
CA VAL A 69 4.87 18.21 -0.58
C VAL A 69 5.21 17.54 0.75
N ALA A 70 4.92 16.25 0.92
CA ALA A 70 5.26 15.52 2.15
C ALA A 70 6.77 15.55 2.44
N VAL A 71 7.61 15.28 1.44
CA VAL A 71 9.08 15.37 1.57
C VAL A 71 9.50 16.79 1.92
N SER A 72 8.92 17.80 1.26
CA SER A 72 9.24 19.21 1.53
C SER A 72 8.85 19.64 2.96
N VAL A 73 7.71 19.16 3.48
CA VAL A 73 7.30 19.34 4.88
C VAL A 73 8.28 18.66 5.83
N GLY A 74 8.70 17.43 5.52
CA GLY A 74 9.73 16.70 6.29
C GLY A 74 11.07 17.44 6.32
N VAL A 75 11.53 17.95 5.18
CA VAL A 75 12.72 18.81 5.07
C VAL A 75 12.57 20.04 5.97
N GLY A 76 11.41 20.69 5.98
CA GLY A 76 11.14 21.84 6.85
C GLY A 76 11.28 21.52 8.34
N HIS A 77 10.74 20.37 8.79
CA HIS A 77 10.93 19.91 10.16
C HIS A 77 12.40 19.65 10.50
N ALA A 78 13.14 19.00 9.60
CA ALA A 78 14.57 18.73 9.77
C ALA A 78 15.40 20.01 9.85
N ILE A 79 15.18 20.98 8.96
CA ILE A 79 15.86 22.29 8.99
C ILE A 79 15.59 23.03 10.30
N ALA A 80 14.38 22.88 10.86
CA ALA A 80 14.03 23.43 12.17
C ALA A 80 14.64 22.67 13.37
N GLY A 81 15.51 21.69 13.12
CA GLY A 81 16.26 20.94 14.14
C GLY A 81 15.56 19.67 14.64
N TYR A 82 14.38 19.32 14.11
CA TYR A 82 13.56 18.20 14.60
C TYR A 82 13.66 16.96 13.71
N ASP A 83 13.59 15.78 14.31
CA ASP A 83 13.55 14.51 13.56
C ASP A 83 12.15 14.31 12.95
N ALA A 84 12.09 14.02 11.64
CA ALA A 84 10.86 13.78 10.90
C ALA A 84 10.93 12.52 10.03
N VAL A 85 9.80 11.83 9.92
CA VAL A 85 9.63 10.68 9.01
C VAL A 85 8.60 11.01 7.93
N VAL A 86 8.90 10.64 6.68
CA VAL A 86 8.00 10.78 5.54
C VAL A 86 7.65 9.41 5.02
N THR A 87 6.37 9.04 5.01
CA THR A 87 5.90 7.72 4.60
C THR A 87 5.33 7.76 3.18
N MET A 88 5.71 6.79 2.34
CA MET A 88 5.16 6.63 0.99
C MET A 88 5.32 5.20 0.47
N LYS A 89 4.60 4.90 -0.62
CA LYS A 89 4.89 3.73 -1.47
C LYS A 89 5.81 4.09 -2.64
N ILE A 90 6.30 3.09 -3.37
CA ILE A 90 7.27 3.30 -4.47
C ILE A 90 6.83 4.29 -5.55
N PRO A 91 5.59 4.26 -6.08
CA PRO A 91 5.13 5.32 -6.99
C PRO A 91 5.32 6.74 -6.42
N GLY A 92 5.12 6.91 -5.12
CA GLY A 92 5.32 8.18 -4.42
C GLY A 92 6.77 8.65 -4.37
N VAL A 93 7.74 7.73 -4.41
CA VAL A 93 9.16 8.07 -4.55
C VAL A 93 9.41 8.81 -5.85
N PHE A 94 8.76 8.37 -6.94
CA PHE A 94 8.88 9.01 -8.24
C PHE A 94 8.11 10.32 -8.31
N GLN A 95 6.95 10.41 -7.65
CA GLN A 95 6.23 11.67 -7.48
C GLN A 95 7.06 12.71 -6.71
N ALA A 96 7.83 12.27 -5.70
CA ALA A 96 8.68 13.10 -4.88
C ALA A 96 10.13 13.22 -5.38
N ALA A 97 10.47 12.67 -6.55
CA ALA A 97 11.86 12.47 -6.97
C ALA A 97 12.68 13.77 -6.97
N ASP A 98 12.08 14.89 -7.37
CA ASP A 98 12.73 16.19 -7.35
C ASP A 98 13.04 16.65 -5.91
N ALA A 99 12.06 16.57 -5.00
CA ALA A 99 12.25 16.93 -3.60
C ALA A 99 13.27 16.02 -2.89
N ILE A 100 13.23 14.72 -3.16
CA ILE A 100 14.18 13.73 -2.62
C ILE A 100 15.59 14.01 -3.13
N SER A 101 15.77 14.10 -4.44
CA SER A 101 17.09 14.33 -5.05
C SER A 101 17.68 15.68 -4.68
N THR A 102 16.86 16.73 -4.59
CA THR A 102 17.27 18.05 -4.08
C THR A 102 17.76 17.94 -2.65
N SER A 103 16.97 17.33 -1.74
CA SER A 103 17.34 17.23 -0.33
C SER A 103 18.59 16.37 -0.07
N ALA A 104 18.90 15.42 -0.95
CA ALA A 104 20.12 14.60 -0.87
C ALA A 104 21.41 15.42 -0.89
N PHE A 105 21.41 16.58 -1.56
CA PHE A 105 22.58 17.44 -1.72
C PHE A 105 22.61 18.65 -0.78
N PHE A 106 21.71 18.72 0.20
CA PHE A 106 21.87 19.67 1.30
C PHE A 106 23.03 19.26 2.20
N THR A 107 23.72 20.24 2.77
CA THR A 107 24.92 20.00 3.59
C THR A 107 24.84 20.57 5.00
N GLY A 108 23.77 21.32 5.29
CA GLY A 108 23.52 21.93 6.59
C GLY A 108 23.22 20.91 7.68
N GLU A 109 23.65 21.22 8.89
CA GLU A 109 23.30 20.45 10.07
C GLU A 109 21.80 20.62 10.39
N SER A 110 21.10 19.49 10.52
CA SER A 110 19.64 19.46 10.72
C SER A 110 19.24 18.32 11.67
N GLY A 111 17.98 18.34 12.10
CA GLY A 111 17.33 17.14 12.59
C GLY A 111 17.29 16.04 11.53
N ALA A 112 16.89 14.83 11.91
CA ALA A 112 16.82 13.72 10.97
C ALA A 112 15.70 13.90 9.94
N LEU A 113 15.99 13.53 8.69
CA LEU A 113 14.97 13.25 7.67
C LEU A 113 15.04 11.78 7.28
N VAL A 114 14.02 11.02 7.66
CA VAL A 114 13.88 9.62 7.27
C VAL A 114 12.76 9.49 6.26
N ILE A 115 13.05 8.89 5.10
CA ILE A 115 12.03 8.56 4.10
C ILE A 115 11.76 7.07 4.23
N PHE A 116 10.57 6.73 4.75
CA PHE A 116 10.07 5.37 4.81
C PHE A 116 9.32 5.06 3.51
N ALA A 117 9.97 4.32 2.63
CA ALA A 117 9.43 3.91 1.34
C ALA A 117 9.14 2.40 1.38
N VAL A 118 7.90 2.00 1.15
CA VAL A 118 7.53 0.58 1.16
C VAL A 118 7.38 0.06 -0.27
N THR A 119 8.07 -1.03 -0.57
CA THR A 119 8.11 -1.69 -1.89
C THR A 119 7.26 -2.94 -1.95
N ASP A 120 6.50 -3.09 -3.03
CA ASP A 120 5.84 -4.32 -3.40
C ASP A 120 6.32 -4.77 -4.79
N TYR A 121 7.29 -5.69 -4.83
CA TYR A 121 7.75 -6.24 -6.11
C TYR A 121 6.77 -7.26 -6.72
N VAL A 122 5.65 -7.54 -6.04
CA VAL A 122 4.47 -8.21 -6.62
C VAL A 122 3.32 -7.22 -6.58
N PRO A 123 2.70 -6.87 -7.73
CA PRO A 123 1.70 -5.81 -7.79
C PRO A 123 0.40 -6.27 -7.12
N SER A 124 0.29 -6.00 -5.82
CA SER A 124 -0.93 -6.17 -5.04
C SER A 124 -1.76 -4.88 -5.02
N SER A 125 -1.08 -3.73 -5.03
CA SER A 125 -1.67 -2.39 -4.97
C SER A 125 -0.86 -1.31 -5.71
N THR A 126 0.13 -1.72 -6.50
CA THR A 126 1.04 -0.87 -7.29
C THR A 126 0.98 -1.22 -8.78
N GLN A 127 1.20 -0.21 -9.63
CA GLN A 127 1.10 -0.33 -11.10
C GLN A 127 2.38 -0.85 -11.79
N HIS A 128 3.53 -0.86 -11.10
CA HIS A 128 4.82 -1.26 -11.67
C HIS A 128 5.76 -1.89 -10.64
N VAL A 129 6.64 -2.80 -11.06
CA VAL A 129 7.57 -3.54 -10.18
C VAL A 129 9.00 -2.97 -10.25
N ILE A 130 9.15 -1.66 -10.09
CA ILE A 130 10.43 -0.95 -10.27
C ILE A 130 11.28 -1.01 -8.99
N ASP A 131 12.57 -1.31 -9.16
CA ASP A 131 13.56 -1.27 -8.09
C ASP A 131 14.11 0.15 -7.87
N SER A 132 13.66 0.81 -6.80
CA SER A 132 14.02 2.18 -6.46
C SER A 132 15.45 2.33 -5.91
N ARG A 133 16.15 1.23 -5.58
CA ARG A 133 17.54 1.28 -5.10
C ARG A 133 18.47 1.95 -6.10
N TYR A 134 18.23 1.78 -7.40
CA TYR A 134 18.97 2.48 -8.45
C TYR A 134 18.78 4.00 -8.39
N PHE A 135 17.54 4.47 -8.14
CA PHE A 135 17.26 5.89 -7.98
C PHE A 135 17.97 6.46 -6.74
N PHE A 136 17.82 5.82 -5.58
CA PHE A 136 18.46 6.27 -4.33
C PHE A 136 19.99 6.25 -4.41
N ALA A 137 20.57 5.20 -5.01
CA ALA A 137 22.00 5.11 -5.22
C ALA A 137 22.54 6.20 -6.16
N SER A 138 21.77 6.62 -7.17
CA SER A 138 22.18 7.70 -8.07
C SER A 138 22.17 9.09 -7.41
N THR A 139 21.39 9.26 -6.34
CA THR A 139 21.34 10.49 -5.53
C THR A 139 22.27 10.47 -4.31
N GLY A 140 22.98 9.35 -4.07
CA GLY A 140 23.91 9.23 -2.95
C GLY A 140 23.26 9.02 -1.58
N LEU A 141 21.97 8.66 -1.55
CA LEU A 141 21.21 8.48 -0.32
C LEU A 141 21.42 7.08 0.27
N PRO A 142 21.73 6.96 1.57
CA PRO A 142 21.82 5.66 2.23
C PRO A 142 20.49 4.92 2.19
N VAL A 143 20.52 3.63 1.87
CA VAL A 143 19.36 2.74 1.80
C VAL A 143 19.49 1.65 2.85
N LEU A 144 18.57 1.67 3.81
CA LEU A 144 18.44 0.66 4.84
C LEU A 144 17.24 -0.23 4.53
N GLU A 145 17.39 -1.54 4.68
CA GLU A 145 16.36 -2.54 4.40
C GLU A 145 16.18 -3.42 5.64
N PRO A 146 15.09 -3.27 6.43
CA PRO A 146 14.88 -4.07 7.63
C PRO A 146 14.72 -5.54 7.26
N ARG A 147 15.34 -6.43 8.05
CA ARG A 147 15.40 -7.87 7.75
C ARG A 147 14.24 -8.67 8.34
N ASP A 148 13.70 -8.18 9.44
CA ASP A 148 12.57 -8.77 10.17
C ASP A 148 11.77 -7.67 10.90
N HIS A 149 10.69 -8.04 11.59
CA HIS A 149 9.82 -7.09 12.30
C HIS A 149 10.51 -6.41 13.48
N GLN A 150 11.49 -7.08 14.11
CA GLN A 150 12.26 -6.48 15.20
C GLN A 150 13.17 -5.38 14.65
N GLU A 151 13.76 -5.57 13.48
CA GLU A 151 14.51 -4.53 12.80
C GLU A 151 13.60 -3.45 12.24
N MET A 152 12.42 -3.79 11.72
CA MET A 152 11.41 -2.80 11.32
C MET A 152 11.05 -1.87 12.48
N TYR A 153 10.90 -2.42 13.68
CA TYR A 153 10.81 -1.64 14.90
C TYR A 153 12.07 -0.77 15.02
N GLU A 154 13.28 -1.32 15.12
CA GLU A 154 14.46 -0.55 15.51
C GLU A 154 15.04 0.43 14.46
N ILE A 155 14.71 0.26 13.17
CA ILE A 155 15.44 0.88 12.05
C ILE A 155 15.30 2.39 12.00
N SER A 156 14.16 2.96 12.39
CA SER A 156 13.94 4.42 12.35
C SER A 156 14.92 5.19 13.24
N LYS A 157 15.33 4.61 14.39
CA LYS A 157 16.39 5.17 15.23
C LYS A 157 17.72 5.19 14.49
N ILE A 158 18.10 4.06 13.88
CA ILE A 158 19.36 3.91 13.18
C ILE A 158 19.41 4.89 12.00
N ALA A 159 18.31 4.98 11.23
CA ALA A 159 18.16 5.94 10.15
C ALA A 159 18.28 7.39 10.63
N ALA A 160 17.64 7.76 11.74
CA ALA A 160 17.75 9.10 12.30
C ALA A 160 19.17 9.43 12.79
N ASP A 161 19.85 8.45 13.41
CA ASP A 161 21.22 8.60 13.90
C ASP A 161 22.20 8.78 12.72
N ILE A 162 22.04 8.01 11.63
CA ILE A 162 22.81 8.17 10.38
C ILE A 162 22.51 9.55 9.77
N SER A 163 21.24 9.91 9.65
CA SER A 163 20.80 11.15 9.01
C SER A 163 21.45 12.37 9.67
N LYS A 164 21.39 12.43 11.01
CA LYS A 164 22.05 13.47 11.80
C LYS A 164 23.57 13.41 11.72
N LYS A 165 24.17 12.22 11.78
CA LYS A 165 25.64 12.09 11.78
C LYS A 165 26.27 12.55 10.47
N PHE A 166 25.60 12.33 9.34
CA PHE A 166 26.15 12.58 8.01
C PHE A 166 25.46 13.73 7.25
N ASN A 167 24.53 14.44 7.91
CA ASN A 167 23.75 15.54 7.35
C ASN A 167 23.11 15.16 6.01
N THR A 168 22.36 14.05 6.00
CA THR A 168 21.75 13.50 4.79
C THR A 168 20.39 12.88 5.11
N PRO A 169 19.41 12.93 4.19
CA PRO A 169 18.24 12.07 4.29
C PRO A 169 18.67 10.60 4.28
N VAL A 170 17.90 9.73 4.93
CA VAL A 170 18.11 8.28 4.92
C VAL A 170 16.84 7.59 4.45
N ILE A 171 16.99 6.64 3.53
CA ILE A 171 15.91 5.81 3.04
C ILE A 171 15.81 4.57 3.93
N VAL A 172 14.61 4.31 4.44
CA VAL A 172 14.22 2.99 4.94
C VAL A 172 13.33 2.38 3.85
N LEU A 173 13.89 1.46 3.08
CA LEU A 173 13.21 0.72 2.02
C LEU A 173 12.70 -0.60 2.58
N ALA A 174 11.41 -0.67 2.89
CA ALA A 174 10.80 -1.83 3.52
C ALA A 174 10.05 -2.71 2.50
N SER A 175 10.15 -4.03 2.66
CA SER A 175 9.31 -4.98 1.90
C SER A 175 7.84 -4.86 2.32
N GLY A 176 6.94 -4.94 1.34
CA GLY A 176 5.49 -4.98 1.54
C GLY A 176 5.04 -6.24 2.28
N ILE A 177 5.80 -7.34 2.15
CA ILE A 177 5.59 -8.56 2.95
C ILE A 177 5.80 -8.24 4.42
N LEU A 178 6.91 -7.55 4.75
CA LEU A 178 7.20 -7.16 6.12
C LEU A 178 6.17 -6.15 6.65
N ALA A 179 5.83 -5.15 5.84
CA ALA A 179 4.89 -4.09 6.21
C ALA A 179 3.49 -4.61 6.56
N HIS A 180 3.02 -5.68 5.91
CA HIS A 180 1.67 -6.24 6.05
C HIS A 180 1.57 -7.60 6.76
N SER A 181 2.69 -8.17 7.20
CA SER A 181 2.69 -9.33 8.09
C SER A 181 2.84 -8.88 9.54
N ASP A 182 2.40 -9.72 10.46
CA ASP A 182 2.62 -9.54 11.90
C ASP A 182 3.70 -10.48 12.41
N ALA A 183 4.51 -10.02 13.36
CA ALA A 183 5.37 -10.91 14.11
C ALA A 183 5.60 -10.43 15.54
N LEU A 184 6.17 -11.35 16.33
CA LEU A 184 6.65 -11.05 17.67
C LEU A 184 7.74 -9.98 17.65
N ILE A 185 7.51 -8.90 18.38
CA ILE A 185 8.51 -7.86 18.66
C ILE A 185 8.72 -7.72 20.16
N VAL A 186 9.93 -7.29 20.52
CA VAL A 186 10.34 -6.96 21.88
C VAL A 186 10.68 -5.48 21.94
N THR A 187 9.92 -4.76 22.76
CA THR A 187 10.11 -3.31 22.93
C THR A 187 11.45 -2.96 23.57
N LYS A 188 12.02 -1.84 23.16
CA LYS A 188 13.19 -1.20 23.76
C LYS A 188 12.78 0.07 24.51
N SER A 189 13.66 0.54 25.38
CA SER A 189 13.44 1.79 26.11
C SER A 189 13.26 2.95 25.14
N PRO A 190 12.21 3.79 25.30
CA PRO A 190 12.07 5.00 24.50
C PRO A 190 13.22 5.98 24.83
N ARG A 191 13.51 6.88 23.89
CA ARG A 191 14.45 7.99 24.04
C ARG A 191 13.74 9.30 23.77
N GLU A 192 14.17 10.34 24.48
CA GLU A 192 13.83 11.72 24.15
C GLU A 192 14.96 12.31 23.30
N ILE A 193 14.59 13.04 22.25
CA ILE A 193 15.53 13.74 21.39
C ILE A 193 15.39 15.23 21.61
N THR A 194 16.46 15.87 22.07
CA THR A 194 16.56 17.33 22.02
C THR A 194 16.72 17.76 20.57
N PRO A 195 15.92 18.73 20.09
CA PRO A 195 16.10 19.29 18.76
C PRO A 195 17.50 19.89 18.61
N ARG A 196 18.06 19.86 17.41
CA ARG A 196 19.29 20.63 17.13
C ARG A 196 19.00 22.12 17.23
N ASP A 197 20.02 22.87 17.64
CA ASP A 197 19.99 24.32 17.53
C ASP A 197 19.83 24.74 16.07
N LEU A 198 19.16 25.88 15.86
CA LEU A 198 18.98 26.44 14.53
C LEU A 198 20.34 26.86 13.96
N SER A 199 20.58 26.56 12.69
CA SER A 199 21.78 27.02 12.00
C SER A 199 21.78 28.54 11.84
N ASP A 200 22.91 29.18 12.16
CA ASP A 200 23.15 30.60 11.87
C ASP A 200 23.23 30.89 10.36
N ASN A 201 23.41 29.86 9.52
CA ASN A 201 23.54 29.97 8.07
C ASN A 201 22.59 29.02 7.31
N LEU A 202 21.45 29.54 6.87
CA LEU A 202 20.50 28.79 6.05
C LEU A 202 20.96 28.54 4.59
N LYS A 203 22.11 29.06 4.16
CA LYS A 203 22.62 28.85 2.80
C LYS A 203 23.11 27.42 2.55
N ASP A 204 23.28 26.61 3.61
CA ASP A 204 23.72 25.22 3.48
C ASP A 204 22.63 24.28 2.88
N TRP A 205 21.42 24.81 2.71
CA TRP A 205 20.29 24.20 1.99
C TRP A 205 20.03 24.87 0.62
N MET A 206 21.02 25.55 0.05
CA MET A 206 20.95 26.20 -1.26
C MET A 206 21.55 25.32 -2.37
N LEU A 207 20.99 25.38 -3.57
CA LEU A 207 21.45 24.60 -4.74
C LEU A 207 21.56 25.44 -6.01
N LEU A 208 22.01 26.69 -5.90
CA LEU A 208 22.45 27.43 -7.09
C LEU A 208 23.56 26.64 -7.81
N PRO A 209 23.70 26.72 -9.14
CA PRO A 209 24.51 25.78 -9.92
C PRO A 209 25.92 25.51 -9.38
N ALA A 210 26.66 26.56 -8.97
CA ALA A 210 28.00 26.40 -8.40
C ALA A 210 27.99 25.72 -7.01
N ILE A 211 27.00 26.04 -6.17
CA ILE A 211 26.81 25.43 -4.84
C ILE A 211 26.40 23.98 -5.00
N ALA A 212 25.44 23.68 -5.88
CA ALA A 212 25.01 22.31 -6.17
C ALA A 212 26.18 21.43 -6.63
N ARG A 213 27.07 21.96 -7.51
CA ARG A 213 28.28 21.23 -7.93
C ARG A 213 29.25 20.99 -6.77
N SER A 214 29.45 21.98 -5.91
CA SER A 214 30.29 21.84 -4.71
C SER A 214 29.72 20.80 -3.74
N ASN A 215 28.40 20.84 -3.50
CA ASN A 215 27.72 19.90 -2.63
C ASN A 215 27.77 18.48 -3.19
N TYR A 216 27.59 18.31 -4.50
CA TYR A 216 27.80 17.01 -5.16
C TYR A 216 29.20 16.47 -4.87
N ASN A 217 30.25 17.27 -5.06
CA ASN A 217 31.62 16.83 -4.78
C ASN A 217 31.78 16.41 -3.31
N LYS A 218 31.25 17.18 -2.36
CA LYS A 218 31.27 16.84 -0.92
C LYS A 218 30.53 15.54 -0.63
N VAL A 219 29.35 15.33 -1.22
CA VAL A 219 28.58 14.09 -1.07
C VAL A 219 29.36 12.91 -1.60
N THR A 220 29.91 13.01 -2.81
CA THR A 220 30.61 11.91 -3.48
C THR A 220 31.98 11.60 -2.88
N GLN A 221 32.76 12.62 -2.52
CA GLN A 221 34.16 12.44 -2.10
C GLN A 221 34.32 12.32 -0.58
N GLU A 222 33.36 12.81 0.21
CA GLU A 222 33.45 12.82 1.66
C GLU A 222 32.32 12.01 2.30
N ARG A 223 31.05 12.35 2.03
CA ARG A 223 29.90 11.76 2.73
C ARG A 223 29.75 10.26 2.43
N ILE A 224 29.64 9.87 1.15
CA ILE A 224 29.45 8.47 0.76
C ILE A 224 30.61 7.59 1.28
N PRO A 225 31.90 7.97 1.11
CA PRO A 225 33.00 7.24 1.72
C PRO A 225 32.94 7.14 3.25
N ALA A 226 32.48 8.20 3.94
CA ALA A 226 32.34 8.19 5.40
C ALA A 226 31.22 7.24 5.86
N ILE A 227 30.09 7.22 5.16
CA ILE A 227 28.97 6.29 5.46
C ILE A 227 29.39 4.86 5.14
N LYS A 228 30.08 4.65 4.02
CA LYS A 228 30.65 3.34 3.65
C LYS A 228 31.59 2.83 4.73
N LYS A 229 32.54 3.65 5.19
CA LYS A 229 33.44 3.27 6.30
C LYS A 229 32.67 2.96 7.59
N TRP A 230 31.61 3.71 7.87
CA TRP A 230 30.78 3.49 9.05
C TRP A 230 29.98 2.20 8.97
N CYS A 231 29.46 1.83 7.79
CA CYS A 231 28.61 0.66 7.66
C CYS A 231 29.38 -0.66 7.81
N GLU A 232 30.67 -0.72 7.44
CA GLU A 232 31.54 -1.91 7.57
C GLU A 232 31.60 -2.51 8.98
N SER A 233 31.32 -1.71 10.02
CA SER A 233 31.33 -2.17 11.42
C SER A 233 29.98 -1.99 12.11
N SER A 234 28.89 -1.86 11.34
CA SER A 234 27.55 -1.64 11.86
C SER A 234 26.79 -2.95 12.05
N ASP A 235 25.85 -2.98 13.02
CA ASP A 235 24.97 -4.13 13.26
C ASP A 235 23.94 -4.37 12.13
N LEU A 236 23.94 -3.48 11.12
CA LEU A 236 23.18 -3.65 9.88
C LEU A 236 23.77 -4.75 9.00
N ILE A 237 24.92 -5.32 9.36
CA ILE A 237 25.53 -6.45 8.67
C ILE A 237 25.64 -7.61 9.66
N LYS A 238 25.13 -8.78 9.28
CA LYS A 238 25.23 -10.00 10.07
C LYS A 238 25.85 -11.10 9.23
N GLU A 239 26.99 -11.62 9.67
CA GLU A 239 27.60 -12.82 9.11
C GLU A 239 27.24 -14.02 10.00
N SER A 240 26.71 -15.10 9.41
CA SER A 240 26.51 -16.37 10.09
C SER A 240 27.34 -17.45 9.42
N LYS A 241 28.07 -18.22 10.22
CA LYS A 241 28.89 -19.33 9.75
C LYS A 241 28.04 -20.58 9.51
N GLY A 242 28.19 -21.18 8.33
CA GLY A 242 27.54 -22.41 7.94
C GLY A 242 28.45 -23.64 7.95
N THR A 243 27.84 -24.79 7.64
CA THR A 243 28.49 -26.10 7.42
C THR A 243 28.76 -26.39 5.96
N GLU A 244 28.03 -25.75 5.04
CA GLU A 244 28.24 -25.95 3.60
C GLU A 244 29.52 -25.26 3.10
N ASP A 245 30.02 -25.72 1.95
CA ASP A 245 31.16 -25.10 1.28
C ASP A 245 30.77 -23.84 0.48
N TRP A 246 29.49 -23.70 0.12
CA TRP A 246 28.89 -22.56 -0.56
C TRP A 246 28.25 -21.56 0.43
N GLY A 247 27.93 -20.35 -0.05
CA GLY A 247 27.41 -19.26 0.78
C GLY A 247 26.39 -18.36 0.09
N ILE A 248 25.71 -17.52 0.87
CA ILE A 248 24.65 -16.61 0.41
C ILE A 248 24.93 -15.18 0.89
N ILE A 249 24.80 -14.20 0.01
CA ILE A 249 24.60 -12.79 0.36
C ILE A 249 23.12 -12.47 0.15
N VAL A 250 22.48 -11.92 1.18
CA VAL A 250 21.04 -11.61 1.19
C VAL A 250 20.81 -10.22 1.76
N SER A 251 19.72 -9.56 1.40
CA SER A 251 19.35 -8.27 1.97
C SER A 251 17.91 -8.19 2.41
N GLY A 252 17.66 -7.35 3.41
CA GLY A 252 16.32 -7.03 3.89
C GLY A 252 15.51 -8.28 4.21
N GLU A 253 14.21 -8.22 3.91
CA GLU A 253 13.25 -9.26 4.22
C GLU A 253 13.53 -10.59 3.49
N SER A 254 14.28 -10.59 2.38
CA SER A 254 14.67 -11.84 1.72
C SER A 254 15.45 -12.78 2.65
N GLU A 255 16.07 -12.29 3.75
CA GLU A 255 16.72 -13.14 4.75
C GLU A 255 15.74 -14.13 5.39
N ILE A 256 14.55 -13.67 5.80
CA ILE A 256 13.59 -14.55 6.47
C ILE A 256 13.02 -15.59 5.50
N ILE A 257 12.86 -15.25 4.22
CA ILE A 257 12.48 -16.18 3.15
C ILE A 257 13.57 -17.25 2.96
N VAL A 258 14.85 -16.83 2.85
CA VAL A 258 16.00 -17.74 2.69
C VAL A 258 16.10 -18.69 3.87
N LYS A 259 16.00 -18.20 5.11
CA LYS A 259 16.06 -19.04 6.30
C LYS A 259 14.94 -20.08 6.34
N GLU A 260 13.72 -19.69 5.97
CA GLU A 260 12.60 -20.62 5.88
C GLU A 260 12.86 -21.76 4.87
N ALA A 261 13.38 -21.42 3.69
CA ALA A 261 13.75 -22.41 2.67
C ALA A 261 14.87 -23.35 3.15
N LEU A 262 15.95 -22.80 3.71
CA LEU A 262 17.09 -23.58 4.19
C LEU A 262 16.71 -24.50 5.35
N LYS A 263 15.86 -24.03 6.27
CA LYS A 263 15.30 -24.86 7.34
C LYS A 263 14.54 -26.06 6.78
N PHE A 264 13.74 -25.87 5.72
CA PHE A 264 12.94 -26.93 5.13
C PHE A 264 13.78 -28.11 4.61
N VAL A 265 14.93 -27.85 4.01
CA VAL A 265 15.88 -28.88 3.54
C VAL A 265 16.95 -29.26 4.57
N ASN A 266 16.95 -28.61 5.73
CA ASN A 266 17.93 -28.77 6.80
C ASN A 266 19.39 -28.58 6.32
N VAL A 267 19.63 -27.50 5.57
CA VAL A 267 20.95 -27.11 5.04
C VAL A 267 21.36 -25.78 5.66
N ASN A 268 22.66 -25.61 5.96
CA ASN A 268 23.15 -24.44 6.68
C ASN A 268 24.39 -23.83 5.99
N PRO A 269 24.23 -23.06 4.90
CA PRO A 269 25.33 -22.36 4.25
C PRO A 269 25.80 -21.16 5.07
N SER A 270 27.03 -20.71 4.81
CA SER A 270 27.47 -19.43 5.39
C SER A 270 26.65 -18.31 4.75
N MET A 271 26.25 -17.30 5.53
CA MET A 271 25.37 -16.23 5.05
C MET A 271 25.85 -14.86 5.52
N LEU A 272 25.82 -13.89 4.60
CA LEU A 272 26.03 -12.48 4.89
C LEU A 272 24.72 -11.74 4.62
N SER A 273 24.06 -11.30 5.70
CA SER A 273 22.80 -10.57 5.62
C SER A 273 23.01 -9.07 5.78
N LEU A 274 22.45 -8.30 4.85
CA LEU A 274 22.60 -6.85 4.72
C LEU A 274 21.28 -6.12 5.00
N ALA A 275 21.25 -5.29 6.04
CA ALA A 275 20.21 -4.29 6.27
C ALA A 275 20.61 -2.89 5.76
N ILE A 276 21.76 -2.78 5.08
CA ILE A 276 22.18 -1.59 4.35
C ILE A 276 22.67 -2.02 2.97
N THR A 277 21.99 -1.55 1.93
CA THR A 277 22.27 -1.93 0.53
C THR A 277 22.91 -0.80 -0.26
N TYR A 278 22.88 0.42 0.26
CA TYR A 278 23.70 1.52 -0.25
C TYR A 278 24.12 2.49 0.86
N PRO A 279 25.39 2.93 0.91
CA PRO A 279 26.53 2.34 0.21
C PRO A 279 26.82 0.91 0.70
N LEU A 280 27.47 0.10 -0.15
CA LEU A 280 27.80 -1.28 0.19
C LEU A 280 29.00 -1.40 1.12
N PRO A 281 28.96 -2.35 2.08
CA PRO A 281 30.10 -2.71 2.91
C PRO A 281 31.07 -3.63 2.14
N GLU A 282 31.79 -3.03 1.19
CA GLU A 282 32.62 -3.77 0.24
C GLU A 282 33.73 -4.62 0.89
N ASN A 283 34.35 -4.15 1.97
CA ASN A 283 35.41 -4.91 2.63
C ASN A 283 34.82 -6.14 3.35
N THR A 284 33.68 -5.97 4.00
CA THR A 284 32.95 -7.08 4.64
C THR A 284 32.49 -8.10 3.61
N ILE A 285 31.95 -7.65 2.48
CA ILE A 285 31.54 -8.52 1.36
C ILE A 285 32.74 -9.30 0.79
N LYS A 286 33.88 -8.64 0.55
CA LYS A 286 35.12 -9.29 0.08
C LYS A 286 35.61 -10.33 1.07
N ALA A 287 35.70 -9.95 2.35
CA ALA A 287 36.15 -10.86 3.41
C ALA A 287 35.22 -12.07 3.58
N PHE A 288 33.91 -11.90 3.37
CA PHE A 288 32.97 -13.02 3.34
C PHE A 288 33.17 -13.91 2.13
N ALA A 289 33.29 -13.33 0.93
CA ALA A 289 33.49 -14.08 -0.31
C ALA A 289 34.78 -14.91 -0.28
N GLU A 290 35.86 -14.40 0.30
CA GLU A 290 37.13 -15.13 0.49
C GLU A 290 37.02 -16.36 1.41
N LYS A 291 36.04 -16.37 2.33
CA LYS A 291 35.80 -17.49 3.25
C LYS A 291 34.98 -18.61 2.60
N VAL A 292 34.17 -18.28 1.58
CA VAL A 292 33.31 -19.24 0.87
C VAL A 292 34.15 -20.02 -0.14
N ARG A 293 34.11 -21.35 -0.08
CA ARG A 293 34.95 -22.23 -0.92
C ARG A 293 34.27 -22.63 -2.23
N GLY A 294 32.95 -22.76 -2.18
CA GLY A 294 32.08 -23.14 -3.28
C GLY A 294 31.42 -21.92 -3.91
N LYS A 295 30.19 -22.10 -4.39
CA LYS A 295 29.41 -21.03 -5.03
C LYS A 295 28.99 -19.96 -4.02
N LEU A 296 28.92 -18.72 -4.49
CA LEU A 296 28.40 -17.59 -3.73
C LEU A 296 27.11 -17.09 -4.40
N PHE A 297 25.99 -17.27 -3.71
CA PHE A 297 24.69 -16.84 -4.19
C PHE A 297 24.35 -15.42 -3.74
N VAL A 298 23.64 -14.66 -4.56
CA VAL A 298 23.03 -13.39 -4.17
C VAL A 298 21.52 -13.53 -4.29
N ILE A 299 20.81 -13.40 -3.18
CA ILE A 299 19.35 -13.48 -3.12
C ILE A 299 18.83 -12.11 -2.69
N GLU A 300 18.15 -11.43 -3.60
CA GLU A 300 17.54 -10.13 -3.39
C GLU A 300 16.20 -10.04 -4.14
N ASP A 301 15.24 -9.33 -3.57
CA ASP A 301 14.01 -8.94 -4.27
C ASP A 301 14.24 -7.73 -5.19
N GLY A 302 13.28 -7.43 -6.06
CA GLY A 302 13.44 -6.44 -7.12
C GLY A 302 14.23 -6.97 -8.30
N TYR A 303 15.19 -6.19 -8.79
CA TYR A 303 16.03 -6.59 -9.94
C TYR A 303 17.31 -7.30 -9.46
N ARG A 304 18.49 -6.82 -9.85
CA ARG A 304 19.82 -7.42 -9.59
C ARG A 304 20.80 -6.44 -8.96
N PHE A 305 20.30 -5.51 -8.15
CA PHE A 305 21.03 -4.35 -7.67
C PHE A 305 22.30 -4.71 -6.88
N LEU A 306 22.19 -5.64 -5.93
CA LEU A 306 23.33 -6.14 -5.15
C LEU A 306 24.25 -7.00 -6.00
N GLU A 307 23.69 -7.93 -6.77
CA GLU A 307 24.48 -8.85 -7.60
C GLU A 307 25.39 -8.09 -8.57
N GLU A 308 24.86 -7.09 -9.27
CA GLU A 308 25.61 -6.23 -10.19
C GLU A 308 26.74 -5.49 -9.47
N LYS A 309 26.43 -4.87 -8.32
CA LYS A 309 27.43 -4.11 -7.57
C LYS A 309 28.53 -5.00 -6.98
N ILE A 310 28.18 -6.19 -6.51
CA ILE A 310 29.15 -7.15 -5.97
C ILE A 310 30.08 -7.65 -7.09
N ARG A 311 29.55 -7.91 -8.29
CA ARG A 311 30.35 -8.27 -9.46
C ARG A 311 31.32 -7.18 -9.87
N LEU A 312 30.94 -5.90 -9.75
CA LEU A 312 31.86 -4.77 -9.97
C LEU A 312 33.05 -4.75 -9.00
N LEU A 313 32.97 -5.46 -7.86
CA LEU A 313 34.10 -5.65 -6.93
C LEU A 313 35.07 -6.76 -7.38
N GLY A 314 34.80 -7.44 -8.50
CA GLY A 314 35.56 -8.59 -8.97
C GLY A 314 35.20 -9.90 -8.29
N ILE A 315 34.05 -9.96 -7.61
CA ILE A 315 33.57 -11.16 -6.90
C ILE A 315 32.62 -11.92 -7.82
N GLU A 316 32.92 -13.19 -8.07
CA GLU A 316 32.04 -14.07 -8.83
C GLU A 316 30.83 -14.47 -7.96
N THR A 317 29.63 -14.25 -8.48
CA THR A 317 28.37 -14.56 -7.80
C THR A 317 27.34 -15.11 -8.76
N THR A 318 26.38 -15.87 -8.24
CA THR A 318 25.22 -16.38 -8.97
C THR A 318 23.93 -15.88 -8.32
N GLY A 319 23.08 -15.18 -9.07
CA GLY A 319 21.77 -14.72 -8.62
C GLY A 319 20.72 -14.90 -9.69
N LYS A 320 19.78 -13.95 -9.80
CA LYS A 320 18.76 -13.98 -10.85
C LYS A 320 19.41 -13.94 -12.25
N ASP A 321 18.80 -14.64 -13.19
CA ASP A 321 19.15 -14.49 -14.61
C ASP A 321 18.86 -13.06 -15.09
N GLU A 322 19.56 -12.59 -16.12
CA GLU A 322 19.44 -11.22 -16.65
C GLU A 322 18.02 -10.83 -17.06
N LEU A 323 17.29 -11.80 -17.61
CA LEU A 323 15.90 -11.66 -18.05
C LEU A 323 14.91 -12.36 -17.10
N SER A 324 15.32 -12.61 -15.86
CA SER A 324 14.43 -13.21 -14.85
C SER A 324 13.21 -12.32 -14.62
N THR A 325 12.04 -12.96 -14.56
CA THR A 325 10.78 -12.32 -14.17
C THR A 325 10.48 -12.49 -12.68
N ILE A 326 11.39 -13.11 -11.92
CA ILE A 326 11.25 -13.25 -10.47
C ILE A 326 11.54 -11.90 -9.83
N THR A 327 10.50 -11.29 -9.28
CA THR A 327 10.58 -10.00 -8.61
C THR A 327 10.68 -10.17 -7.10
N ASN A 328 9.85 -11.03 -6.50
CA ASN A 328 10.00 -11.51 -5.12
C ASN A 328 10.41 -12.99 -5.11
N TRP A 329 11.28 -13.36 -4.19
CA TRP A 329 11.56 -14.75 -3.88
C TRP A 329 10.50 -15.31 -2.92
N THR A 330 9.97 -16.48 -3.24
CA THR A 330 9.30 -17.35 -2.25
C THR A 330 10.27 -18.42 -1.76
N PRO A 331 9.98 -19.10 -0.62
CA PRO A 331 10.82 -20.22 -0.20
C PRO A 331 10.88 -21.33 -1.26
N GLU A 332 9.81 -21.54 -2.03
CA GLU A 332 9.78 -22.50 -3.14
C GLU A 332 10.73 -22.11 -4.29
N ASP A 333 10.72 -20.83 -4.69
CA ASP A 333 11.62 -20.34 -5.74
C ASP A 333 13.08 -20.52 -5.36
N ILE A 334 13.43 -20.23 -4.10
CA ILE A 334 14.78 -20.41 -3.56
C ILE A 334 15.18 -21.89 -3.59
N LEU A 335 14.30 -22.78 -3.13
CA LEU A 335 14.55 -24.22 -3.15
C LEU A 335 14.73 -24.75 -4.58
N GLU A 336 13.85 -24.36 -5.51
CA GLU A 336 13.97 -24.75 -6.92
C GLU A 336 15.29 -24.23 -7.51
N TYR A 337 15.64 -22.98 -7.23
CA TYR A 337 16.87 -22.36 -7.72
C TYR A 337 18.13 -23.02 -7.16
N LEU A 338 18.21 -23.21 -5.84
CA LEU A 338 19.38 -23.83 -5.20
C LEU A 338 19.55 -25.29 -5.63
N SER A 339 18.47 -26.07 -5.79
CA SER A 339 18.52 -27.48 -6.23
C SER A 339 19.13 -27.68 -7.62
N LYS A 340 19.14 -26.63 -8.46
CA LYS A 340 19.79 -26.65 -9.78
C LYS A 340 21.30 -26.36 -9.71
N HIS A 341 21.78 -25.79 -8.59
CA HIS A 341 23.14 -25.26 -8.49
C HIS A 341 24.01 -25.97 -7.45
N VAL A 342 23.41 -26.54 -6.41
CA VAL A 342 24.06 -27.24 -5.30
C VAL A 342 23.24 -28.48 -4.90
N ASP A 343 23.89 -29.43 -4.25
CA ASP A 343 23.25 -30.67 -3.80
C ASP A 343 22.45 -30.43 -2.53
N ILE A 344 21.15 -30.15 -2.71
CA ILE A 344 20.18 -30.08 -1.61
C ILE A 344 19.11 -31.15 -1.82
N ASN A 345 18.60 -31.71 -0.73
CA ASN A 345 17.55 -32.73 -0.76
C ASN A 345 16.17 -32.12 -1.08
N TYR A 346 16.04 -31.54 -2.26
CA TYR A 346 14.81 -30.97 -2.78
C TYR A 346 14.57 -31.43 -4.20
N LYS A 347 13.40 -31.98 -4.45
CA LYS A 347 12.93 -32.32 -5.80
C LYS A 347 11.66 -31.52 -6.06
N PRO A 348 11.66 -30.58 -7.00
CA PRO A 348 10.48 -29.80 -7.32
C PRO A 348 9.39 -30.73 -7.87
N GLU A 349 8.28 -30.87 -7.13
CA GLU A 349 7.11 -31.61 -7.55
C GLU A 349 5.99 -30.62 -7.90
N LYS A 350 5.94 -30.16 -9.15
CA LYS A 350 4.81 -29.36 -9.64
C LYS A 350 3.61 -30.29 -9.85
N LYS A 351 2.77 -30.45 -8.83
CA LYS A 351 1.46 -31.09 -9.00
C LYS A 351 0.58 -30.16 -9.83
N ILE A 352 0.12 -30.64 -10.98
CA ILE A 352 -0.92 -29.96 -11.74
C ILE A 352 -2.22 -30.17 -10.97
N ILE A 353 -2.77 -29.08 -10.43
CA ILE A 353 -4.08 -29.06 -9.78
C ILE A 353 -5.10 -28.72 -10.86
N ASP A 354 -5.96 -29.68 -11.23
CA ASP A 354 -7.06 -29.46 -12.18
C ASP A 354 -8.31 -28.89 -11.47
N VAL A 355 -8.10 -27.80 -10.73
CA VAL A 355 -9.18 -27.04 -10.09
C VAL A 355 -9.10 -25.61 -10.62
N LYS A 356 -10.18 -25.16 -11.24
CA LYS A 356 -10.29 -23.77 -11.69
C LYS A 356 -10.70 -22.90 -10.50
N PRO A 357 -9.87 -21.95 -10.05
CA PRO A 357 -10.26 -21.04 -8.99
C PRO A 357 -11.46 -20.20 -9.43
N ILE A 358 -12.36 -19.88 -8.50
CA ILE A 358 -13.46 -18.96 -8.75
C ILE A 358 -12.87 -17.56 -8.97
N LEU A 359 -13.18 -16.97 -10.12
CA LEU A 359 -12.75 -15.61 -10.42
C LEU A 359 -13.52 -14.61 -9.56
N ARG A 360 -12.79 -13.82 -8.78
CA ARG A 360 -13.34 -12.77 -7.92
C ARG A 360 -12.76 -11.42 -8.30
N PRO A 361 -13.19 -10.83 -9.42
CA PRO A 361 -12.67 -9.55 -9.85
C PRO A 361 -13.00 -8.48 -8.81
N PRO A 362 -12.11 -7.49 -8.60
CA PRO A 362 -12.44 -6.30 -7.82
C PRO A 362 -13.72 -5.65 -8.36
N SER A 363 -14.58 -5.17 -7.47
CA SER A 363 -15.84 -4.52 -7.85
C SER A 363 -16.07 -3.25 -7.04
N ILE A 364 -16.78 -2.29 -7.63
CA ILE A 364 -17.24 -1.10 -6.91
C ILE A 364 -18.22 -1.51 -5.81
N CYS A 365 -18.17 -0.82 -4.67
CA CYS A 365 -19.03 -1.12 -3.52
C CYS A 365 -20.52 -1.06 -3.90
N PRO A 366 -21.38 -1.87 -3.26
CA PRO A 366 -22.81 -1.78 -3.47
C PRO A 366 -23.31 -0.37 -3.14
N GLY A 367 -24.06 0.23 -4.07
CA GLY A 367 -24.58 1.60 -3.93
C GLY A 367 -23.55 2.73 -4.11
N CYS A 368 -22.33 2.43 -4.56
CA CYS A 368 -21.28 3.42 -4.82
C CYS A 368 -21.75 4.53 -5.77
N SER A 369 -21.40 5.78 -5.45
CA SER A 369 -21.68 6.98 -6.25
C SER A 369 -21.13 6.91 -7.68
N TYR A 370 -20.06 6.13 -7.93
CA TYR A 370 -19.45 6.05 -9.26
C TYR A 370 -20.27 5.20 -10.24
N LYS A 371 -21.27 4.47 -9.73
CA LYS A 371 -22.02 3.47 -10.50
C LYS A 371 -22.86 4.09 -11.61
N SER A 372 -23.49 5.24 -11.36
CA SER A 372 -24.33 5.96 -12.32
C SER A 372 -23.52 6.40 -13.54
N LEU A 373 -22.35 7.03 -13.32
CA LEU A 373 -21.41 7.40 -14.37
C LEU A 373 -20.95 6.18 -15.16
N ALA A 374 -20.62 5.08 -14.48
CA ALA A 374 -20.21 3.83 -15.13
C ALA A 374 -21.26 3.39 -16.17
N LEU A 375 -22.54 3.38 -15.77
CA LEU A 375 -23.64 2.98 -16.65
C LEU A 375 -23.87 3.96 -17.80
N ALA A 376 -23.76 5.27 -17.55
CA ALA A 376 -23.89 6.31 -18.55
C ALA A 376 -22.79 6.21 -19.62
N VAL A 377 -21.51 6.15 -19.22
CA VAL A 377 -20.37 6.02 -20.14
C VAL A 377 -20.46 4.72 -20.96
N SER A 378 -20.74 3.61 -20.29
CA SER A 378 -20.92 2.30 -20.94
C SER A 378 -22.02 2.34 -22.01
N ARG A 379 -23.13 3.03 -21.73
CA ARG A 379 -24.22 3.22 -22.70
C ARG A 379 -23.81 4.11 -23.87
N LEU A 380 -23.08 5.19 -23.63
CA LEU A 380 -22.58 6.08 -24.68
C LEU A 380 -21.54 5.39 -25.58
N LYS A 381 -20.69 4.53 -25.01
CA LYS A 381 -19.77 3.67 -25.78
C LYS A 381 -20.52 2.69 -26.67
N ARG A 382 -21.56 1.99 -26.16
CA ARG A 382 -22.41 1.13 -26.99
C ARG A 382 -23.09 1.90 -28.14
N LYS A 383 -23.48 3.16 -27.89
CA LYS A 383 -24.00 4.09 -28.91
C LYS A 383 -22.90 4.67 -29.83
N LYS A 384 -21.62 4.30 -29.65
CA LYS A 384 -20.44 4.84 -30.36
C LYS A 384 -20.29 6.36 -30.25
N LYS A 385 -20.82 6.95 -29.17
CA LYS A 385 -20.66 8.38 -28.84
C LYS A 385 -19.31 8.64 -28.16
N ILE A 386 -18.84 7.71 -27.32
CA ILE A 386 -17.50 7.74 -26.72
C ILE A 386 -16.65 6.64 -27.37
N TYR A 387 -15.45 7.01 -27.81
CA TYR A 387 -14.43 6.13 -28.36
C TYR A 387 -13.47 5.63 -27.28
N ALA A 388 -12.99 6.51 -26.40
CA ALA A 388 -12.04 6.16 -25.36
C ALA A 388 -12.23 6.98 -24.06
N SER A 389 -11.95 6.35 -22.94
CA SER A 389 -11.95 6.91 -21.60
C SER A 389 -10.58 6.72 -20.94
N PHE A 390 -9.87 7.82 -20.67
CA PHE A 390 -8.56 7.82 -20.03
C PHE A 390 -8.70 7.99 -18.52
N GLY A 391 -8.09 7.12 -17.72
CA GLY A 391 -8.25 7.16 -16.26
C GLY A 391 -6.95 7.08 -15.48
N ASP A 392 -7.08 7.37 -14.19
CA ASP A 392 -6.02 7.26 -13.20
C ASP A 392 -6.24 6.07 -12.27
N ILE A 393 -5.19 5.72 -11.53
CA ILE A 393 -5.28 4.77 -10.42
C ILE A 393 -6.21 5.29 -9.32
N GLY A 394 -7.07 4.41 -8.80
CA GLY A 394 -8.01 4.69 -7.72
C GLY A 394 -9.32 3.91 -7.90
N CYS A 395 -10.36 4.22 -7.12
CA CYS A 395 -11.66 3.56 -7.28
C CYS A 395 -12.27 3.74 -8.68
N SER A 396 -11.90 4.82 -9.39
CA SER A 396 -12.24 5.05 -10.81
C SER A 396 -11.72 3.93 -11.73
N THR A 397 -10.60 3.28 -11.41
CA THR A 397 -10.07 2.13 -12.18
C THR A 397 -11.08 0.98 -12.27
N LEU A 398 -11.90 0.78 -11.23
CA LEU A 398 -12.91 -0.29 -11.19
C LEU A 398 -14.04 -0.10 -12.22
N LEU A 399 -14.15 1.08 -12.82
CA LEU A 399 -15.06 1.36 -13.93
C LEU A 399 -14.70 0.58 -15.21
N TYR A 400 -13.49 0.03 -15.28
CA TYR A 400 -13.08 -0.93 -16.32
C TYR A 400 -14.03 -2.12 -16.42
N PHE A 401 -14.48 -2.67 -15.28
CA PHE A 401 -15.40 -3.82 -15.24
C PHE A 401 -16.82 -3.48 -15.72
N PHE A 402 -17.11 -2.22 -15.99
CA PHE A 402 -18.38 -1.75 -16.57
C PHE A 402 -18.24 -1.25 -17.99
N ASP A 403 -17.09 -1.47 -18.63
CA ASP A 403 -16.75 -0.90 -19.94
C ASP A 403 -16.83 0.64 -19.94
N ALA A 404 -16.52 1.27 -18.81
CA ALA A 404 -16.56 2.73 -18.66
C ALA A 404 -15.18 3.39 -18.63
N LEU A 405 -14.11 2.60 -18.50
CA LEU A 405 -12.73 3.06 -18.51
C LEU A 405 -11.87 2.16 -19.40
N ASP A 406 -11.00 2.74 -20.24
CA ASP A 406 -10.17 1.98 -21.20
C ASP A 406 -8.70 1.92 -20.79
N THR A 407 -8.17 3.01 -20.23
CA THR A 407 -6.76 3.10 -19.84
C THR A 407 -6.62 3.56 -18.40
N VAL A 408 -5.54 3.13 -17.75
CA VAL A 408 -5.15 3.58 -16.41
C VAL A 408 -3.71 4.03 -16.44
N SER A 409 -3.43 5.17 -15.82
CA SER A 409 -2.08 5.70 -15.63
C SER A 409 -1.80 6.04 -14.15
N CYS A 410 -0.76 6.82 -13.88
CA CYS A 410 -0.47 7.36 -12.56
C CYS A 410 -1.46 8.46 -12.15
N MET A 411 -1.40 8.89 -10.90
CA MET A 411 -2.26 9.92 -10.35
C MET A 411 -2.06 11.27 -11.08
N GLY A 412 -3.14 11.85 -11.59
CA GLY A 412 -3.18 13.16 -12.26
C GLY A 412 -2.85 13.13 -13.76
N ALA A 413 -2.69 11.96 -14.38
CA ALA A 413 -2.22 11.83 -15.76
C ALA A 413 -3.34 11.72 -16.80
N SER A 414 -4.52 11.22 -16.42
CA SER A 414 -5.67 10.92 -17.29
C SER A 414 -6.00 12.06 -18.25
N ASP A 415 -6.15 13.28 -17.75
CA ASP A 415 -6.50 14.42 -18.61
C ASP A 415 -5.34 14.86 -19.50
N SER A 416 -4.10 14.81 -19.02
CA SER A 416 -2.92 15.10 -19.85
C SER A 416 -2.79 14.10 -21.02
N ILE A 417 -3.14 12.83 -20.81
CA ILE A 417 -3.21 11.81 -21.88
C ILE A 417 -4.31 12.17 -22.88
N ARG A 418 -5.51 12.50 -22.40
CA ARG A 418 -6.63 12.94 -23.25
C ARG A 418 -6.23 14.15 -24.08
N GLN A 419 -5.58 15.15 -23.48
CA GLN A 419 -5.11 16.33 -24.17
C GLN A 419 -4.12 15.96 -25.29
N GLY A 420 -3.15 15.08 -25.02
CA GLY A 420 -2.22 14.59 -26.04
C GLY A 420 -2.91 13.86 -27.19
N PHE A 421 -3.93 13.06 -26.88
CA PHE A 421 -4.77 12.39 -27.88
C PHE A 421 -5.52 13.39 -28.75
N VAL A 422 -6.22 14.36 -28.14
CA VAL A 422 -6.99 15.40 -28.86
C VAL A 422 -6.08 16.31 -29.68
N LEU A 423 -4.92 16.70 -29.16
CA LEU A 423 -3.96 17.50 -29.93
C LEU A 423 -3.45 16.76 -31.18
N SER A 424 -3.41 15.42 -31.13
CA SER A 424 -3.03 14.58 -32.26
C SER A 424 -4.19 14.28 -33.20
N ARG A 425 -5.44 14.33 -32.68
CA ARG A 425 -6.70 14.01 -33.36
C ARG A 425 -7.79 15.01 -32.94
N PRO A 426 -7.75 16.27 -33.40
CA PRO A 426 -8.68 17.31 -32.94
C PRO A 426 -10.15 16.97 -33.22
N GLU A 427 -10.41 16.23 -34.30
CA GLU A 427 -11.75 15.74 -34.68
C GLU A 427 -12.36 14.76 -33.68
N MET A 428 -11.56 14.24 -32.74
CA MET A 428 -11.97 13.28 -31.72
C MET A 428 -12.25 13.93 -30.35
N ALA A 429 -12.20 15.27 -30.23
CA ALA A 429 -12.42 15.97 -28.96
C ALA A 429 -13.74 15.58 -28.28
N ASN A 430 -14.81 15.40 -29.07
CA ASN A 430 -16.16 14.99 -28.63
C ASN A 430 -16.35 13.47 -28.53
N LYS A 431 -15.28 12.69 -28.66
CA LYS A 431 -15.29 11.24 -28.59
C LYS A 431 -14.44 10.68 -27.46
N VAL A 432 -13.70 11.51 -26.73
CA VAL A 432 -12.82 11.04 -25.66
C VAL A 432 -13.03 11.80 -24.37
N ILE A 433 -12.92 11.08 -23.25
CA ILE A 433 -13.10 11.65 -21.91
C ILE A 433 -11.92 11.27 -21.02
N SER A 434 -11.67 12.07 -19.98
CA SER A 434 -10.79 11.73 -18.86
C SER A 434 -11.62 11.53 -17.59
N ILE A 435 -11.29 10.52 -16.78
CA ILE A 435 -11.97 10.20 -15.52
C ILE A 435 -10.95 10.14 -14.39
N ILE A 436 -11.12 11.02 -13.40
CA ILE A 436 -10.20 11.20 -12.28
C ILE A 436 -11.00 11.23 -10.96
N GLY A 437 -10.40 10.76 -9.86
CA GLY A 437 -10.99 10.95 -8.52
C GLY A 437 -10.64 12.33 -7.94
N ASP A 438 -11.46 12.85 -7.06
CA ASP A 438 -11.23 14.10 -6.29
C ASP A 438 -9.86 14.16 -5.60
N SER A 439 -9.47 13.11 -4.86
CA SER A 439 -8.17 13.07 -4.19
C SER A 439 -7.03 13.14 -5.19
N THR A 440 -7.18 12.48 -6.34
CA THR A 440 -6.21 12.48 -7.44
C THR A 440 -6.15 13.83 -8.14
N GLU A 441 -7.29 14.52 -8.27
CA GLU A 441 -7.36 15.88 -8.79
C GLU A 441 -6.58 16.85 -7.89
N CYS A 442 -6.79 16.76 -6.58
CA CYS A 442 -6.07 17.58 -5.59
C CYS A 442 -4.58 17.24 -5.49
N HIS A 443 -4.19 16.00 -5.81
CA HIS A 443 -2.81 15.52 -5.72
C HIS A 443 -1.90 16.13 -6.80
N SER A 444 -2.32 16.02 -8.06
CA SER A 444 -1.59 16.54 -9.24
C SER A 444 -2.50 16.79 -10.45
N GLY A 445 -3.77 16.39 -10.41
CA GLY A 445 -4.68 16.56 -11.55
C GLY A 445 -5.02 18.02 -11.85
N LEU A 446 -4.98 18.93 -10.87
CA LEU A 446 -5.17 20.37 -11.12
C LEU A 446 -4.14 20.93 -12.12
N ASP A 447 -2.91 20.40 -12.17
CA ASP A 447 -1.91 20.83 -13.14
C ASP A 447 -2.34 20.47 -14.58
N SER A 448 -2.98 19.32 -14.76
CA SER A 448 -3.56 18.93 -16.05
C SER A 448 -4.73 19.83 -16.44
N THR A 449 -5.60 20.21 -15.49
CA THR A 449 -6.71 21.16 -15.70
C THR A 449 -6.18 22.50 -16.16
N ARG A 450 -5.20 23.06 -15.45
CA ARG A 450 -4.53 24.31 -15.81
C ARG A 450 -3.91 24.24 -17.20
N ASN A 451 -3.27 23.12 -17.54
CA ASN A 451 -2.66 22.92 -18.86
C ASN A 451 -3.71 22.86 -19.98
N ALA A 452 -4.86 22.21 -19.76
CA ALA A 452 -5.95 22.18 -20.74
C ALA A 452 -6.44 23.60 -21.06
N VAL A 453 -6.68 24.41 -20.03
CA VAL A 453 -7.12 25.80 -20.19
C VAL A 453 -6.02 26.65 -20.84
N PHE A 454 -4.80 26.61 -20.31
CA PHE A 454 -3.67 27.37 -20.85
C PHE A 454 -3.43 27.11 -22.34
N ARG A 455 -3.59 25.85 -22.77
CA ARG A 455 -3.37 25.42 -24.14
C ARG A 455 -4.64 25.42 -25.00
N ASN A 456 -5.79 25.84 -24.46
CA ASN A 456 -7.09 25.82 -25.11
C ASN A 456 -7.43 24.44 -25.73
N VAL A 457 -7.17 23.36 -24.99
CA VAL A 457 -7.43 22.00 -25.48
C VAL A 457 -8.87 21.60 -25.13
N PRO A 458 -9.77 21.43 -26.11
CA PRO A 458 -11.16 21.07 -25.84
C PRO A 458 -11.29 19.65 -25.32
N GLY A 459 -12.43 19.34 -24.71
CA GLY A 459 -12.79 17.98 -24.29
C GLY A 459 -13.54 17.95 -22.96
N VAL A 460 -13.77 16.74 -22.47
CA VAL A 460 -14.51 16.50 -21.23
C VAL A 460 -13.62 15.81 -20.21
N LYS A 461 -13.49 16.44 -19.05
CA LYS A 461 -12.87 15.88 -17.84
C LYS A 461 -13.96 15.59 -16.81
N ILE A 462 -13.93 14.42 -16.20
CA ILE A 462 -14.90 13.99 -15.20
C ILE A 462 -14.16 13.75 -13.88
N ILE A 463 -14.49 14.54 -12.88
CA ILE A 463 -14.00 14.42 -11.51
C ILE A 463 -15.06 13.67 -10.71
N LEU A 464 -14.67 12.53 -10.15
CA LEU A 464 -15.48 11.73 -9.25
C LEU A 464 -15.18 12.13 -7.81
N ASP A 465 -16.07 12.91 -7.19
CA ASP A 465 -15.90 13.45 -5.84
C ASP A 465 -16.70 12.63 -4.82
N ASN A 466 -15.99 11.71 -4.17
CA ASN A 466 -16.50 10.96 -3.02
C ASN A 466 -15.96 11.48 -1.68
N SER A 467 -15.26 12.63 -1.72
CA SER A 467 -14.71 13.38 -0.61
C SER A 467 -13.69 12.63 0.25
N ILE A 468 -12.97 11.64 -0.31
CA ILE A 468 -12.03 10.81 0.46
C ILE A 468 -11.02 10.04 -0.41
N THR A 469 -9.83 9.75 0.11
CA THR A 469 -8.91 8.79 -0.50
C THR A 469 -9.34 7.35 -0.17
N ALA A 470 -10.34 6.85 -0.91
CA ALA A 470 -11.08 5.63 -0.55
C ALA A 470 -10.25 4.32 -0.61
N MET A 471 -9.58 4.05 -1.74
CA MET A 471 -8.97 2.74 -2.01
C MET A 471 -7.85 2.36 -1.03
N THR A 472 -7.19 3.36 -0.44
CA THR A 472 -6.07 3.19 0.50
C THR A 472 -6.52 3.06 1.96
N GLY A 473 -7.83 3.05 2.23
CA GLY A 473 -8.39 2.87 3.57
C GLY A 473 -9.29 4.01 4.07
N GLY A 474 -9.63 4.99 3.23
CA GLY A 474 -10.54 6.07 3.59
C GLY A 474 -9.85 7.20 4.36
N GLN A 475 -8.68 7.64 3.89
CA GLN A 475 -7.97 8.76 4.51
C GLN A 475 -8.55 10.09 4.03
N PRO A 476 -8.57 11.14 4.88
CA PRO A 476 -9.04 12.45 4.47
C PRO A 476 -8.16 13.02 3.35
N ALA A 477 -8.82 13.52 2.31
CA ALA A 477 -8.23 14.23 1.19
C ALA A 477 -8.54 15.74 1.32
N PRO A 478 -7.92 16.61 0.50
CA PRO A 478 -8.29 18.03 0.49
C PRO A 478 -9.76 18.31 0.15
N SER A 479 -10.43 17.38 -0.55
CA SER A 479 -11.88 17.41 -0.82
C SER A 479 -12.74 17.01 0.38
N SER A 480 -12.17 16.40 1.42
CA SER A 480 -12.89 16.02 2.64
C SER A 480 -13.33 17.24 3.45
N ASN A 481 -14.29 17.04 4.37
CA ASN A 481 -14.74 18.12 5.26
C ASN A 481 -13.72 18.47 6.36
N PHE A 482 -12.88 17.51 6.74
CA PHE A 482 -11.94 17.61 7.85
C PHE A 482 -10.59 17.01 7.47
N ASN A 483 -9.51 17.59 8.00
CA ASN A 483 -8.17 16.98 7.93
C ASN A 483 -8.03 15.81 8.91
N LEU A 484 -6.83 15.20 8.98
CA LEU A 484 -6.54 14.07 9.87
C LEU A 484 -6.80 14.38 11.36
N LYS A 485 -6.75 15.65 11.76
CA LYS A 485 -7.00 16.09 13.14
C LYS A 485 -8.47 16.35 13.45
N GLY A 486 -9.37 16.10 12.50
CA GLY A 486 -10.78 16.47 12.62
C GLY A 486 -11.03 17.97 12.53
N GLN A 487 -10.08 18.75 12.00
CA GLN A 487 -10.21 20.19 11.85
C GLN A 487 -10.77 20.54 10.48
N PRO A 488 -11.77 21.43 10.39
CA PRO A 488 -12.30 21.88 9.12
C PRO A 488 -11.29 22.78 8.39
N HIS A 489 -11.32 22.76 7.06
CA HIS A 489 -10.47 23.62 6.22
C HIS A 489 -11.26 24.36 5.14
N LYS A 490 -10.60 25.33 4.50
CA LYS A 490 -11.23 26.25 3.52
C LYS A 490 -11.08 25.83 2.06
N PHE A 491 -10.28 24.80 1.78
CA PHE A 491 -10.12 24.32 0.41
C PHE A 491 -11.46 23.85 -0.15
N SER A 492 -11.73 24.15 -1.41
CA SER A 492 -12.94 23.74 -2.13
C SER A 492 -12.52 23.34 -3.53
N LEU A 493 -12.65 22.05 -3.85
CA LEU A 493 -12.26 21.50 -5.14
C LEU A 493 -13.03 22.19 -6.27
N LYS A 494 -14.35 22.33 -6.13
CA LYS A 494 -15.20 23.09 -7.05
C LYS A 494 -14.63 24.48 -7.35
N LYS A 495 -14.37 25.29 -6.32
CA LYS A 495 -13.87 26.66 -6.51
C LYS A 495 -12.47 26.68 -7.13
N ALA A 496 -11.62 25.71 -6.79
CA ALA A 496 -10.30 25.58 -7.38
C ALA A 496 -10.40 25.30 -8.89
N VAL A 497 -11.23 24.35 -9.30
CA VAL A 497 -11.48 24.02 -10.71
C VAL A 497 -12.13 25.18 -11.46
N GLU A 498 -13.13 25.84 -10.86
CA GLU A 498 -13.77 27.04 -11.44
C GLU A 498 -12.75 28.18 -11.66
N ALA A 499 -11.80 28.35 -10.72
CA ALA A 499 -10.77 29.37 -10.81
C ALA A 499 -9.74 29.12 -11.93
N GLU A 500 -9.58 27.89 -12.41
CA GLU A 500 -8.73 27.58 -13.57
C GLU A 500 -9.33 28.14 -14.87
N GLY A 501 -10.65 28.42 -14.92
CA GLY A 501 -11.29 29.19 -16.00
C GLY A 501 -12.02 28.38 -17.09
N GLY A 502 -12.13 27.05 -16.94
CA GLY A 502 -12.94 26.19 -17.83
C GLY A 502 -14.42 26.12 -17.45
N ARG A 503 -15.27 25.55 -18.33
CA ARG A 503 -16.69 25.30 -18.00
C ARG A 503 -16.74 24.23 -16.91
N THR A 504 -17.32 24.56 -15.75
CA THR A 504 -17.40 23.64 -14.60
C THR A 504 -18.86 23.40 -14.24
N VAL A 505 -19.27 22.14 -14.17
CA VAL A 505 -20.64 21.74 -13.80
C VAL A 505 -20.59 20.71 -12.68
N VAL A 506 -21.44 20.89 -11.68
CA VAL A 506 -21.55 19.99 -10.52
C VAL A 506 -22.86 19.21 -10.61
N ILE A 507 -22.77 17.89 -10.44
CA ILE A 507 -23.86 16.94 -10.64
C ILE A 507 -23.92 16.01 -9.43
N ASP A 508 -25.12 15.71 -8.94
CA ASP A 508 -25.33 14.68 -7.93
C ASP A 508 -25.05 13.31 -8.55
N ALA A 509 -24.21 12.51 -7.91
CA ALA A 509 -23.84 11.18 -8.37
C ALA A 509 -25.02 10.21 -8.46
N TYR A 510 -26.12 10.45 -7.76
CA TYR A 510 -27.32 9.62 -7.80
C TYR A 510 -28.38 10.13 -8.78
N ASP A 511 -28.14 11.20 -9.53
CA ASP A 511 -29.04 11.69 -10.60
C ASP A 511 -28.61 11.13 -11.97
N MET A 512 -29.09 9.93 -12.32
CA MET A 512 -28.66 9.25 -13.55
C MET A 512 -29.01 10.02 -14.83
N GLU A 513 -30.19 10.66 -14.86
CA GLU A 513 -30.67 11.39 -16.04
C GLU A 513 -29.77 12.61 -16.29
N LYS A 514 -29.52 13.41 -15.25
CA LYS A 514 -28.69 14.59 -15.35
C LYS A 514 -27.25 14.26 -15.75
N ILE A 515 -26.69 13.16 -15.24
CA ILE A 515 -25.36 12.68 -15.66
C ILE A 515 -25.33 12.36 -17.16
N GLU A 516 -26.32 11.62 -17.70
CA GLU A 516 -26.36 11.29 -19.14
C GLU A 516 -26.53 12.57 -19.98
N THR A 517 -27.45 13.46 -19.61
CA THR A 517 -27.70 14.71 -20.35
C THR A 517 -26.49 15.64 -20.37
N GLU A 518 -25.88 15.89 -19.21
CA GLU A 518 -24.76 16.82 -19.09
C GLU A 518 -23.48 16.27 -19.74
N LEU A 519 -23.27 14.95 -19.70
CA LEU A 519 -22.17 14.31 -20.41
C LEU A 519 -22.34 14.42 -21.92
N GLU A 520 -23.56 14.21 -22.45
CA GLU A 520 -23.83 14.40 -23.88
C GLU A 520 -23.62 15.87 -24.30
N GLU A 521 -24.12 16.84 -23.53
CA GLU A 521 -23.91 18.28 -23.77
C GLU A 521 -22.41 18.64 -23.76
N ALA A 522 -21.65 18.17 -22.76
CA ALA A 522 -20.23 18.46 -22.65
C ALA A 522 -19.43 17.90 -23.85
N LEU A 523 -19.79 16.72 -24.34
CA LEU A 523 -19.20 16.15 -25.55
C LEU A 523 -19.51 17.02 -26.77
N GLU A 524 -20.76 17.45 -26.96
CA GLU A 524 -21.15 18.34 -28.06
C GLU A 524 -20.40 19.69 -28.01
N LEU A 525 -20.31 20.32 -26.83
CA LEU A 525 -19.59 21.57 -26.64
C LEU A 525 -18.09 21.45 -26.96
N SER A 526 -17.50 20.28 -26.71
CA SER A 526 -16.09 20.06 -27.02
C SER A 526 -15.77 20.04 -28.51
N GLU A 527 -16.75 19.70 -29.36
CA GLU A 527 -16.63 19.88 -30.83
C GLU A 527 -16.53 21.37 -31.19
N GLY A 528 -17.19 22.24 -30.42
CA GLY A 528 -17.12 23.69 -30.50
C GLY A 528 -15.89 24.33 -29.85
N GLY A 529 -14.91 23.53 -29.39
CA GLY A 529 -13.68 24.04 -28.79
C GLY A 529 -13.74 24.26 -27.27
N VAL A 530 -14.81 23.83 -26.59
CA VAL A 530 -14.96 24.03 -25.14
C VAL A 530 -14.26 22.91 -24.35
N PHE A 531 -13.58 23.30 -23.28
CA PHE A 531 -13.13 22.37 -22.24
C PHE A 531 -14.13 22.39 -21.07
N SER A 532 -14.72 21.24 -20.79
CA SER A 532 -15.71 21.06 -19.71
C SER A 532 -15.16 20.13 -18.63
N THR A 533 -15.33 20.54 -17.37
CA THR A 533 -15.09 19.70 -16.19
C THR A 533 -16.42 19.40 -15.51
N LEU A 534 -16.77 18.12 -15.43
CA LEU A 534 -17.95 17.62 -14.75
C LEU A 534 -17.53 17.05 -13.39
N ILE A 535 -18.01 17.65 -12.30
CA ILE A 535 -17.77 17.18 -10.93
C ILE A 535 -18.99 16.38 -10.49
N ILE A 536 -18.82 15.08 -10.32
CA ILE A 536 -19.86 14.14 -9.90
C ILE A 536 -19.72 13.94 -8.38
N GLU A 537 -20.55 14.62 -7.61
CA GLU A 537 -20.50 14.63 -6.14
C GLU A 537 -21.36 13.51 -5.55
N GLY A 538 -20.74 12.64 -4.75
CA GLY A 538 -21.46 11.60 -4.02
C GLY A 538 -20.57 10.90 -3.00
N VAL A 539 -20.90 11.09 -1.72
CA VAL A 539 -20.15 10.60 -0.56
C VAL A 539 -19.83 9.11 -0.68
N CYS A 540 -18.59 8.74 -0.33
CA CYS A 540 -18.18 7.34 -0.28
C CYS A 540 -19.06 6.53 0.67
N ILE A 541 -19.48 5.32 0.28
CA ILE A 541 -20.31 4.43 1.11
C ILE A 541 -19.69 4.15 2.49
N HIS A 542 -18.37 4.17 2.60
CA HIS A 542 -17.66 3.94 3.85
C HIS A 542 -17.75 5.11 4.85
N GLU A 543 -18.12 6.30 4.39
CA GLU A 543 -18.33 7.49 5.23
C GLU A 543 -19.78 7.63 5.72
N ILE A 544 -20.66 6.71 5.33
CA ILE A 544 -22.08 6.78 5.63
C ILE A 544 -22.37 6.00 6.91
N ASP A 545 -23.11 6.63 7.83
CA ASP A 545 -23.53 5.98 9.07
C ASP A 545 -24.34 4.71 8.79
N SER A 546 -24.16 3.71 9.65
CA SER A 546 -24.85 2.41 9.58
C SER A 546 -26.37 2.51 9.36
N LYS A 547 -27.05 3.53 9.91
CA LYS A 547 -28.49 3.75 9.71
C LYS A 547 -28.83 4.15 8.27
N GLY A 548 -27.91 4.85 7.60
CA GLY A 548 -28.01 5.25 6.20
C GLY A 548 -27.80 4.10 5.21
N LEU A 549 -27.19 3.01 5.67
CA LEU A 549 -26.92 1.82 4.86
C LEU A 549 -28.04 0.77 4.93
N ILE A 550 -29.08 1.00 5.74
CA ILE A 550 -30.20 0.06 5.89
C ILE A 550 -31.04 0.07 4.60
N ARG A 551 -31.16 -1.10 3.95
CA ARG A 551 -32.05 -1.32 2.81
C ARG A 551 -33.49 -0.94 3.17
N LYS A 552 -34.10 -0.09 2.34
CA LYS A 552 -35.52 0.33 2.43
C LYS A 552 -36.31 0.03 1.16
N ILE A 553 -35.77 -0.81 0.29
CA ILE A 553 -36.32 -1.12 -1.03
C ILE A 553 -36.53 -2.62 -1.19
N GLU A 554 -37.56 -3.01 -1.92
CA GLU A 554 -37.91 -4.40 -2.23
C GLU A 554 -38.39 -4.56 -3.67
N PHE A 555 -38.44 -5.80 -4.15
CA PHE A 555 -38.96 -6.12 -5.46
C PHE A 555 -40.47 -6.35 -5.39
N ASP A 556 -41.21 -5.64 -6.25
CA ASP A 556 -42.60 -5.91 -6.57
C ASP A 556 -42.64 -6.95 -7.71
N TYR A 557 -42.81 -8.22 -7.33
CA TYR A 557 -42.75 -9.34 -8.27
C TYR A 557 -43.91 -9.37 -9.27
N ASP A 558 -45.03 -8.70 -8.99
CA ASP A 558 -46.15 -8.59 -9.94
C ASP A 558 -45.80 -7.66 -11.12
N LYS A 559 -44.99 -6.64 -10.85
CA LYS A 559 -44.48 -5.73 -11.89
C LYS A 559 -43.23 -6.24 -12.59
N CYS A 560 -42.42 -7.06 -11.93
CA CYS A 560 -41.16 -7.56 -12.46
C CYS A 560 -41.36 -8.39 -13.75
N LYS A 561 -40.51 -8.12 -14.75
CA LYS A 561 -40.50 -8.86 -16.04
C LYS A 561 -39.26 -9.74 -16.24
N TYR A 562 -38.48 -9.99 -15.18
CA TYR A 562 -37.32 -10.90 -15.21
C TYR A 562 -36.29 -10.55 -16.31
N CYS A 563 -36.16 -9.25 -16.59
CA CYS A 563 -35.39 -8.72 -17.72
C CYS A 563 -33.90 -8.49 -17.43
N ASP A 564 -33.41 -8.90 -16.25
CA ASP A 564 -32.03 -8.74 -15.74
C ASP A 564 -31.42 -7.32 -15.70
N LEU A 565 -32.12 -6.28 -16.16
CA LEU A 565 -31.60 -4.91 -16.16
C LEU A 565 -31.23 -4.36 -14.78
N CYS A 566 -31.78 -4.89 -13.69
CA CYS A 566 -31.45 -4.51 -12.32
C CYS A 566 -30.14 -5.14 -11.80
N ASP A 567 -29.58 -6.14 -12.49
CA ASP A 567 -28.33 -6.81 -12.11
C ASP A 567 -27.11 -5.95 -12.45
N ILE A 568 -26.92 -4.92 -11.63
CA ILE A 568 -25.87 -3.92 -11.82
C ILE A 568 -24.99 -3.76 -10.58
N CYS A 569 -25.26 -4.48 -9.50
CA CYS A 569 -24.70 -4.18 -8.19
C CYS A 569 -24.60 -5.48 -7.36
N PRO A 570 -23.52 -5.69 -6.58
CA PRO A 570 -23.43 -6.84 -5.65
C PRO A 570 -24.56 -6.91 -4.61
N GLY A 571 -25.30 -5.82 -4.43
CA GLY A 571 -26.51 -5.75 -3.60
C GLY A 571 -27.71 -6.51 -4.18
N ILE A 572 -27.64 -7.01 -5.42
CA ILE A 572 -28.68 -7.76 -6.12
C ILE A 572 -28.06 -9.06 -6.64
N VAL A 573 -28.79 -10.16 -6.53
CA VAL A 573 -28.46 -11.45 -7.14
C VAL A 573 -29.66 -11.95 -7.94
N LEU A 574 -29.39 -12.63 -9.05
CA LEU A 574 -30.40 -13.32 -9.84
C LEU A 574 -30.31 -14.82 -9.57
N ASP A 575 -31.45 -15.49 -9.42
CA ASP A 575 -31.51 -16.94 -9.44
C ASP A 575 -31.44 -17.51 -10.87
N GLU A 576 -31.50 -18.84 -11.01
CA GLU A 576 -31.47 -19.53 -12.31
C GLU A 576 -32.62 -19.11 -13.25
N THR A 577 -33.71 -18.57 -12.69
CA THR A 577 -34.89 -18.11 -13.42
C THR A 577 -34.87 -16.61 -13.71
N LYS A 578 -33.77 -15.91 -13.39
CA LYS A 578 -33.62 -14.45 -13.44
C LYS A 578 -34.52 -13.70 -12.45
N THR A 579 -35.01 -14.37 -11.40
CA THR A 579 -35.73 -13.71 -10.32
C THR A 579 -34.74 -12.92 -9.47
N PRO A 580 -34.94 -11.60 -9.32
CA PRO A 580 -34.01 -10.78 -8.57
C PRO A 580 -34.28 -10.82 -7.07
N HIS A 581 -33.21 -10.85 -6.29
CA HIS A 581 -33.23 -10.79 -4.83
C HIS A 581 -32.19 -9.78 -4.33
N PHE A 582 -32.54 -9.01 -3.31
CA PHE A 582 -31.56 -8.19 -2.62
C PHE A 582 -30.69 -9.06 -1.71
N THR A 583 -29.39 -8.87 -1.78
CA THR A 583 -28.45 -9.47 -0.83
C THR A 583 -28.40 -8.62 0.44
N ASN A 584 -27.78 -9.16 1.49
CA ASN A 584 -27.47 -8.41 2.72
C ASN A 584 -26.44 -7.29 2.49
N LEU A 585 -25.82 -7.22 1.30
CA LEU A 585 -24.87 -6.17 0.92
C LEU A 585 -25.55 -4.89 0.41
N CYS A 586 -26.88 -4.88 0.22
CA CYS A 586 -27.57 -3.68 -0.26
C CYS A 586 -27.44 -2.52 0.77
N THR A 587 -26.83 -1.42 0.33
CA THR A 587 -26.54 -0.21 1.13
C THR A 587 -27.58 0.90 0.93
N ASN A 588 -28.67 0.62 0.23
CA ASN A 588 -29.68 1.63 -0.14
C ASN A 588 -29.07 2.88 -0.84
N CYS A 589 -27.97 2.71 -1.57
CA CYS A 589 -27.23 3.79 -2.23
C CYS A 589 -26.90 4.97 -1.29
N GLY A 590 -26.60 4.66 -0.02
CA GLY A 590 -26.08 5.67 0.88
C GLY A 590 -27.03 6.83 1.17
N MET A 591 -28.34 6.56 1.19
CA MET A 591 -29.42 7.56 1.28
C MET A 591 -29.67 8.39 0.02
N GLY A 592 -28.88 8.25 -1.04
CA GLY A 592 -29.21 8.76 -2.37
C GLY A 592 -30.38 7.99 -2.99
N GLU A 593 -30.92 8.50 -4.10
CA GLU A 593 -31.95 7.78 -4.84
C GLU A 593 -31.35 6.50 -5.43
N PRO A 594 -31.89 5.30 -5.14
CA PRO A 594 -31.27 4.06 -5.58
C PRO A 594 -31.20 3.93 -7.10
N ILE A 595 -29.98 3.73 -7.63
CA ILE A 595 -29.69 3.59 -9.07
C ILE A 595 -30.51 2.45 -9.70
N CYS A 596 -30.75 1.36 -8.95
CA CYS A 596 -31.56 0.25 -9.43
C CYS A 596 -33.04 0.62 -9.62
N ILE A 597 -33.59 1.51 -8.78
CA ILE A 597 -34.96 2.04 -8.93
C ILE A 597 -35.03 2.85 -10.23
N GLN A 598 -34.16 3.84 -10.39
CA GLN A 598 -34.11 4.71 -11.58
C GLN A 598 -33.94 3.95 -12.89
N ARG A 599 -33.27 2.79 -12.85
CA ARG A 599 -33.02 1.95 -14.02
C ARG A 599 -34.19 1.02 -14.37
N CYS A 600 -35.09 0.72 -13.45
CA CYS A 600 -36.16 -0.24 -13.67
C CYS A 600 -37.25 0.38 -14.57
N PRO A 601 -37.47 -0.10 -15.80
CA PRO A 601 -38.48 0.49 -16.69
C PRO A 601 -39.92 0.06 -16.36
N PHE A 602 -40.10 -0.76 -15.32
CA PHE A 602 -41.37 -1.36 -14.93
C PHE A 602 -41.81 -0.97 -13.52
N ASP A 603 -41.08 -0.07 -12.85
CA ASP A 603 -41.33 0.34 -11.46
C ASP A 603 -41.45 -0.86 -10.49
N ALA A 604 -40.68 -1.92 -10.77
CA ALA A 604 -40.71 -3.18 -10.03
C ALA A 604 -39.80 -3.17 -8.79
N ILE A 605 -39.16 -2.05 -8.49
CA ILE A 605 -38.40 -1.85 -7.26
C ILE A 605 -39.06 -0.70 -6.51
N VAL A 606 -39.59 -0.99 -5.32
CA VAL A 606 -40.42 -0.06 -4.55
C VAL A 606 -39.86 0.12 -3.14
N TYR A 607 -40.22 1.22 -2.49
CA TYR A 607 -39.89 1.42 -1.09
C TYR A 607 -40.75 0.52 -0.19
N MET A 608 -40.11 -0.11 0.79
CA MET A 608 -40.78 -0.96 1.78
C MET A 608 -41.70 -0.10 2.65
N ASN A 609 -42.88 -0.61 2.97
CA ASN A 609 -43.74 0.01 3.97
C ASN A 609 -43.14 -0.22 5.37
N ASP A 610 -42.83 0.85 6.11
CA ASP A 610 -42.19 0.83 7.45
C ASP A 610 -42.95 0.05 8.56
N LYS A 611 -44.02 -0.68 8.24
CA LYS A 611 -44.97 -1.25 9.21
C LYS A 611 -44.60 -2.58 9.85
N GLU A 612 -43.57 -3.30 9.41
CA GLU A 612 -43.21 -4.58 10.03
C GLU A 612 -41.70 -4.66 10.26
N LYS A 613 -41.24 -4.05 11.36
CA LYS A 613 -40.01 -4.51 12.01
C LYS A 613 -40.40 -5.48 13.09
N ASP A 614 -40.40 -6.77 12.76
CA ASP A 614 -40.20 -7.80 13.78
C ASP A 614 -38.85 -7.51 14.44
N LYS A 615 -38.91 -6.85 15.60
CA LYS A 615 -37.74 -6.70 16.46
C LYS A 615 -37.44 -8.11 16.97
N LEU A 616 -36.52 -8.80 16.30
CA LEU A 616 -35.85 -9.95 16.91
C LEU A 616 -35.40 -9.49 18.31
N PRO A 617 -35.76 -10.23 19.37
CA PRO A 617 -35.34 -9.87 20.71
C PRO A 617 -33.80 -9.79 20.73
N PRO A 618 -33.22 -8.82 21.44
CA PRO A 618 -31.77 -8.74 21.56
C PRO A 618 -31.24 -10.07 22.10
N LEU A 619 -30.31 -10.68 21.37
CA LEU A 619 -29.58 -11.85 21.86
C LEU A 619 -28.75 -11.43 23.08
N GLU A 620 -29.00 -12.05 24.24
CA GLU A 620 -28.12 -11.86 25.39
C GLU A 620 -26.75 -12.49 25.06
N ALA A 621 -25.71 -11.65 25.03
CA ALA A 621 -24.35 -12.15 24.90
C ALA A 621 -24.04 -13.06 26.12
N PRO A 622 -23.50 -14.28 25.90
CA PRO A 622 -23.13 -15.15 27.01
C PRO A 622 -22.13 -14.44 27.92
N LYS A 623 -22.28 -14.59 29.24
CA LYS A 623 -21.27 -14.10 30.19
C LYS A 623 -19.96 -14.81 29.89
N ILE A 624 -18.93 -14.04 29.54
CA ILE A 624 -17.58 -14.56 29.30
C ILE A 624 -17.07 -15.15 30.62
N GLU A 625 -16.87 -16.46 30.66
CA GLU A 625 -16.20 -17.11 31.79
C GLU A 625 -14.74 -16.63 31.87
N GLN A 626 -14.25 -16.46 33.10
CA GLN A 626 -12.85 -16.10 33.31
C GLN A 626 -11.96 -17.27 32.86
N VAL A 627 -11.26 -17.10 31.73
CA VAL A 627 -10.28 -18.10 31.27
C VAL A 627 -9.03 -17.96 32.12
N HIS A 628 -8.75 -18.98 32.95
CA HIS A 628 -7.51 -19.03 33.73
C HIS A 628 -6.31 -19.29 32.81
N ALA A 629 -5.15 -18.71 33.14
CA ALA A 629 -3.91 -19.00 32.45
C ALA A 629 -3.55 -20.48 32.63
N ILE A 630 -3.52 -21.23 31.52
CA ILE A 630 -3.09 -22.62 31.51
C ILE A 630 -1.57 -22.63 31.36
N ALA A 631 -0.86 -23.20 32.32
CA ALA A 631 0.56 -23.48 32.15
C ALA A 631 0.72 -24.67 31.20
N ILE A 632 1.31 -24.44 30.03
CA ILE A 632 1.58 -25.48 29.03
C ILE A 632 3.04 -25.93 29.18
N ASP A 633 3.27 -27.23 29.35
CA ASP A 633 4.62 -27.79 29.35
C ASP A 633 5.25 -27.63 27.95
N LYS A 634 6.47 -27.09 27.90
CA LYS A 634 7.21 -26.92 26.64
C LYS A 634 7.52 -28.25 25.97
N ASN A 635 7.69 -29.33 26.75
CA ASN A 635 8.10 -30.63 26.22
C ASN A 635 7.00 -31.36 25.44
N ILE A 636 5.74 -30.94 25.56
CA ILE A 636 4.61 -31.53 24.83
C ILE A 636 4.26 -30.76 23.55
N LEU A 637 4.91 -29.61 23.31
CA LEU A 637 4.69 -28.80 22.11
C LEU A 637 5.63 -29.24 20.98
N PRO A 638 5.16 -29.27 19.72
CA PRO A 638 6.03 -29.50 18.58
C PRO A 638 7.08 -28.37 18.45
N GLU A 639 8.15 -28.62 17.69
CA GLU A 639 9.20 -27.62 17.46
C GLU A 639 8.67 -26.38 16.73
N SER A 640 7.71 -26.59 15.84
CA SER A 640 6.97 -25.54 15.14
C SER A 640 5.55 -25.99 14.85
N LEU A 641 4.65 -25.03 14.69
CA LEU A 641 3.28 -25.25 14.23
C LEU A 641 2.95 -24.23 13.14
N GLY A 642 2.40 -24.70 12.03
CA GLY A 642 1.94 -23.89 10.92
C GLY A 642 0.48 -24.13 10.57
N VAL A 643 -0.28 -23.06 10.45
CA VAL A 643 -1.70 -23.05 10.09
C VAL A 643 -1.89 -22.12 8.90
N ALA A 644 -2.56 -22.62 7.86
CA ALA A 644 -3.08 -21.78 6.78
C ALA A 644 -4.59 -21.67 6.91
N ILE A 645 -5.11 -20.46 6.79
CA ILE A 645 -6.52 -20.13 6.90
C ILE A 645 -6.94 -19.56 5.55
N ARG A 646 -7.96 -20.18 4.94
CA ARG A 646 -8.52 -19.81 3.64
C ARG A 646 -9.97 -19.44 3.81
N GLY A 647 -10.40 -18.35 3.17
CA GLY A 647 -11.81 -18.02 3.09
C GLY A 647 -12.08 -16.80 2.23
N ILE A 648 -13.33 -16.35 2.27
CA ILE A 648 -13.79 -15.14 1.58
C ILE A 648 -13.85 -13.97 2.56
N GLY A 649 -13.29 -12.83 2.16
CA GLY A 649 -13.37 -11.60 2.93
C GLY A 649 -12.37 -11.55 4.10
N GLY A 650 -11.93 -10.34 4.43
CA GLY A 650 -10.81 -10.15 5.37
C GLY A 650 -11.18 -10.35 6.84
N GLN A 651 -12.29 -9.79 7.30
CA GLN A 651 -12.49 -9.57 8.75
C GLN A 651 -12.47 -10.86 9.59
N GLY A 652 -13.14 -11.93 9.15
CA GLY A 652 -13.15 -13.21 9.87
C GLY A 652 -11.81 -13.94 9.82
N ASN A 653 -11.23 -14.07 8.62
CA ASN A 653 -9.96 -14.77 8.41
C ASN A 653 -8.81 -14.09 9.18
N LEU A 654 -8.73 -12.76 9.11
CA LEU A 654 -7.70 -11.98 9.80
C LEU A 654 -7.85 -12.06 11.31
N PHE A 655 -9.08 -11.99 11.80
CA PHE A 655 -9.36 -12.11 13.22
C PHE A 655 -8.95 -13.48 13.75
N PHE A 656 -9.21 -14.56 13.01
CA PHE A 656 -8.75 -15.90 13.37
C PHE A 656 -7.23 -15.92 13.55
N GLY A 657 -6.48 -15.43 12.55
CA GLY A 657 -5.02 -15.35 12.65
C GLY A 657 -4.56 -14.53 13.87
N LYS A 658 -5.20 -13.38 14.14
CA LYS A 658 -4.89 -12.55 15.31
C LYS A 658 -5.11 -13.32 16.62
N ILE A 659 -6.21 -14.06 16.74
CA ILE A 659 -6.49 -14.88 17.93
C ILE A 659 -5.43 -15.97 18.13
N LEU A 660 -4.98 -16.64 17.06
CA LEU A 660 -3.89 -17.64 17.17
C LEU A 660 -2.59 -17.02 17.67
N SER A 661 -2.24 -15.84 17.15
CA SER A 661 -1.08 -15.07 17.60
C SER A 661 -1.15 -14.69 19.09
N GLU A 662 -2.30 -14.21 19.55
CA GLU A 662 -2.55 -13.89 20.97
C GLU A 662 -2.51 -15.12 21.88
N VAL A 663 -3.00 -16.27 21.40
CA VAL A 663 -2.89 -17.53 22.14
C VAL A 663 -1.43 -17.96 22.22
N ALA A 664 -0.68 -17.89 21.12
CA ALA A 664 0.73 -18.29 21.07
C ALA A 664 1.61 -17.47 22.02
N LEU A 665 1.32 -16.17 22.18
CA LEU A 665 1.97 -15.30 23.17
C LEU A 665 1.85 -15.79 24.63
N ARG A 666 0.83 -16.60 24.94
CA ARG A 666 0.59 -17.17 26.27
C ARG A 666 1.22 -18.54 26.47
N THR A 667 2.02 -18.99 25.51
CA THR A 667 2.70 -20.29 25.52
C THR A 667 4.23 -20.11 25.49
N PRO A 668 5.02 -21.18 25.68
CA PRO A 668 6.48 -21.13 25.50
C PRO A 668 6.94 -20.67 24.10
N TYR A 669 6.07 -20.64 23.08
CA TYR A 669 6.41 -20.07 21.77
C TYR A 669 6.70 -18.57 21.82
N ALA A 670 6.24 -17.86 22.85
CA ALA A 670 6.55 -16.45 23.06
C ALA A 670 8.06 -16.19 23.29
N ASP A 671 8.85 -17.23 23.57
CA ASP A 671 10.32 -17.15 23.67
C ASP A 671 11.04 -17.59 22.39
N THR A 672 10.30 -17.83 21.31
CA THR A 672 10.81 -18.26 20.00
C THR A 672 10.37 -17.27 18.92
N HIS A 673 9.65 -17.73 17.88
CA HIS A 673 9.04 -16.87 16.88
C HIS A 673 7.53 -17.10 16.85
N ILE A 674 6.78 -16.02 16.58
CA ILE A 674 5.36 -16.02 16.25
C ILE A 674 5.24 -15.10 15.06
N ILE A 675 4.70 -15.61 13.96
CA ILE A 675 4.62 -14.91 12.69
C ILE A 675 3.26 -15.18 12.07
N LYS A 676 2.64 -14.14 11.56
CA LYS A 676 1.39 -14.20 10.82
C LYS A 676 1.55 -13.43 9.51
N GLY A 677 1.17 -14.05 8.40
CA GLY A 677 1.15 -13.42 7.09
C GLY A 677 -0.27 -13.27 6.61
N ASP A 678 -0.62 -12.12 6.04
CA ASP A 678 -1.90 -11.96 5.37
C ASP A 678 -1.70 -11.54 3.92
N THR A 679 -2.30 -12.30 3.02
CA THR A 679 -2.36 -11.96 1.60
C THR A 679 -3.79 -11.56 1.26
N HIS A 680 -3.96 -10.29 0.93
CA HIS A 680 -5.21 -9.72 0.43
C HIS A 680 -5.07 -9.34 -1.03
N GLY A 681 -6.03 -9.77 -1.86
CA GLY A 681 -6.17 -9.24 -3.22
C GLY A 681 -6.88 -7.88 -3.23
N MET A 682 -6.89 -7.20 -4.38
CA MET A 682 -7.64 -5.95 -4.60
C MET A 682 -9.15 -6.07 -4.32
N ALA A 683 -9.71 -7.27 -4.33
CA ALA A 683 -11.10 -7.54 -3.99
C ALA A 683 -11.31 -7.51 -2.46
N GLN A 684 -11.34 -6.31 -1.88
CA GLN A 684 -11.57 -6.09 -0.43
C GLN A 684 -12.91 -6.66 0.06
N LEU A 685 -13.93 -6.70 -0.81
CA LEU A 685 -15.24 -7.29 -0.54
C LEU A 685 -15.42 -8.55 -1.38
N GLY A 686 -15.47 -9.70 -0.71
CA GLY A 686 -15.77 -10.96 -1.36
C GLY A 686 -14.61 -11.62 -2.09
N GLY A 687 -13.38 -11.08 -2.02
CA GLY A 687 -12.16 -11.71 -2.56
C GLY A 687 -11.63 -12.87 -1.70
N PRO A 688 -10.80 -13.75 -2.29
CA PRO A 688 -10.11 -14.79 -1.53
C PRO A 688 -9.09 -14.14 -0.60
N VAL A 689 -9.03 -14.62 0.63
CA VAL A 689 -8.06 -14.19 1.63
C VAL A 689 -7.32 -15.42 2.14
N ILE A 690 -6.01 -15.26 2.27
CA ILE A 690 -5.12 -16.26 2.85
C ILE A 690 -4.48 -15.60 4.05
N SER A 691 -4.69 -16.19 5.22
CA SER A 691 -3.91 -15.87 6.41
C SER A 691 -3.05 -17.09 6.75
N THR A 692 -1.78 -16.87 7.04
CA THR A 692 -0.86 -17.88 7.53
C THR A 692 -0.50 -17.53 8.97
N PHE A 693 -0.45 -18.52 9.83
CA PHE A 693 0.02 -18.39 11.20
C PHE A 693 1.08 -19.45 11.43
N LYS A 694 2.23 -19.05 11.98
CA LYS A 694 3.31 -19.96 12.33
C LYS A 694 3.93 -19.56 13.66
N CYS A 695 4.33 -20.54 14.45
CA CYS A 695 5.08 -20.31 15.69
C CYS A 695 6.14 -21.40 15.93
N GLY A 696 7.10 -21.11 16.81
CA GLY A 696 8.24 -21.98 17.11
C GLY A 696 9.48 -21.64 16.28
N ASN A 697 10.15 -22.65 15.74
CA ASN A 697 11.34 -22.45 14.90
C ASN A 697 10.96 -22.02 13.47
N VAL A 698 10.37 -20.85 13.27
CA VAL A 698 9.89 -20.37 11.95
C VAL A 698 10.40 -18.96 11.68
N TYR A 699 10.58 -18.59 10.40
CA TYR A 699 11.23 -17.33 10.03
C TYR A 699 10.37 -16.44 9.13
N SER A 700 9.70 -17.01 8.13
CA SER A 700 8.95 -16.22 7.13
C SER A 700 7.44 -16.24 7.38
N PRO A 701 6.66 -15.19 7.04
CA PRO A 701 5.20 -15.30 6.94
C PRO A 701 4.75 -16.18 5.76
N ILE A 702 5.59 -16.34 4.74
CA ILE A 702 5.32 -17.18 3.58
C ILE A 702 5.75 -18.63 3.91
N PRO A 703 4.86 -19.63 3.74
CA PRO A 703 5.21 -21.01 4.02
C PRO A 703 6.08 -21.60 2.92
N ALA A 704 7.02 -22.48 3.30
CA ALA A 704 7.68 -23.37 2.36
C ALA A 704 6.70 -24.44 1.85
N PRO A 705 6.95 -25.05 0.67
CA PRO A 705 6.13 -26.16 0.18
C PRO A 705 5.96 -27.26 1.22
N LYS A 706 4.73 -27.77 1.41
CA LYS A 706 4.43 -28.87 2.35
C LYS A 706 4.81 -28.57 3.83
N SER A 707 4.91 -27.30 4.23
CA SER A 707 5.28 -26.89 5.60
C SER A 707 4.09 -26.49 6.51
N ILE A 708 2.85 -26.54 5.99
CA ILE A 708 1.64 -26.25 6.77
C ILE A 708 1.11 -27.54 7.39
N ASP A 709 0.87 -27.53 8.70
CA ASP A 709 0.33 -28.67 9.46
C ASP A 709 -1.20 -28.75 9.37
N VAL A 710 -1.85 -27.58 9.39
CA VAL A 710 -3.31 -27.48 9.41
C VAL A 710 -3.79 -26.48 8.35
N LEU A 711 -4.69 -26.93 7.49
CA LEU A 711 -5.47 -26.07 6.60
C LEU A 711 -6.87 -25.88 7.19
N VAL A 712 -7.20 -24.65 7.55
CA VAL A 712 -8.53 -24.24 7.98
C VAL A 712 -9.21 -23.56 6.80
N VAL A 713 -10.35 -24.10 6.37
CA VAL A 713 -11.12 -23.53 5.26
C VAL A 713 -12.45 -23.01 5.80
N MET A 714 -12.63 -21.69 5.77
CA MET A 714 -13.83 -20.99 6.22
C MET A 714 -14.92 -20.90 5.14
N GLU A 715 -14.59 -21.25 3.90
CA GLU A 715 -15.52 -21.30 2.77
C GLU A 715 -15.23 -22.52 1.89
N ILE A 716 -16.22 -23.37 1.64
CA ILE A 716 -16.02 -24.63 0.91
C ILE A 716 -15.53 -24.43 -0.53
N SER A 717 -15.85 -23.27 -1.13
CA SER A 717 -15.36 -22.92 -2.46
C SER A 717 -13.87 -22.58 -2.51
N GLU A 718 -13.21 -22.45 -1.35
CA GLU A 718 -11.79 -22.10 -1.20
C GLU A 718 -10.93 -23.28 -0.72
N VAL A 719 -11.48 -24.51 -0.73
CA VAL A 719 -10.78 -25.77 -0.37
C VAL A 719 -9.71 -26.13 -1.39
#